data_AF-A0A5C3PFZ0-F1
#
_entry.id   AF-A0A5C3PFZ0-F1
#
_cell.length_a   1.000
_cell.length_b   1.000
_cell.length_c   1.000
_cell.angle_alpha   90.00
_cell.angle_beta   90.00
_cell.angle_gamma   90.00
#
_symmetry.space_group_name_H-M   'P 1'
#
loop_
_entity.id
_entity.type
_entity.pdbx_description
1 polymer ?
#
loop_
_entity_poly.entity_id
_entity_poly.type
_entity_poly.pdbx_seq_one_letter_code
_entity_poly.pdbx_strand_id
1 'polypeptide(L)'
;MTQKCVYDVPMARNLSLVTLGLDPNQALARNLQHLAESRHFTLRSMPVQSFIDTFVPEQGLCHDRTRYLSSANAFRAVPVAAKSAEQIYHPLIAALNKSTSRKSRCPSFVFEDVASRSLHPRRFGYMKPHVCCFTSESLELVRGHELSSRSEFGYTELFFEVKPHPLHDYFSEPIYNYDSDDDASPVVHDLNKALGQHIAYVTEIFARQFRVFFFTVSMAGSLARLLRWDRSGCIVSEPFDVRERPDLLCEFLWRFAHASEAGRGHDITVEPALAEDESLFEALITQETALQLGVTGQALRQAVKQHYEPGKVMAIHVLDQGATEESPTVRRFLVSRPVVSPLSLSGRGTRGFWAVDVVSRRVVFVKDTWRTGHSEGKEGDTLKHLAEVGVRNIPHVVAHGDVPTHIAPTLDVGDFQITKTDSYKSTPWQITAEDTLSHMSRRKHYRLVLGSVGYDIRFLRGTEELLHASYDVFTAIRDALEKDSRVHRDVSTGNIILVREHSGQKIRKGVLIDWESSCGVDDTGLATKAGRGGTWLFMSRELLYDHENLMKPSVKDDMESLVYVVLYCALHWLPHNYSKDKLTDLITAFFEHKERYDPGIMGGRGKIINAENRYFTRGVVFGSPAIKEWLDTVMDYMSPRAHQKETFKDKWNLEQMDAFWTEFLQTHKLEGADRVSHDLTKRTLPLEAPTSESYSSSSSASPSPVPQTRPVRTSRRLSSKRPQQTSPTTSDSKRARNTRSARSQPGPSEQTSLRRSERIRNQQTRRPVAASGAVRSAAAARGSAPKTSNARPARSAGPSRGRGGRSGARGGGAARK
;
A
#
# COMPACT_ATOMS: atom_id res chain seq x y z
N MET A 1 -22.37 13.57 23.05
CA MET A 1 -22.77 13.03 21.73
C MET A 1 -21.59 12.22 21.23
N THR A 2 -21.79 10.97 20.80
CA THR A 2 -20.70 10.19 20.21
C THR A 2 -20.28 10.82 18.89
N GLN A 3 -18.98 11.11 18.75
CA GLN A 3 -18.38 11.73 17.58
C GLN A 3 -18.29 10.64 16.50
N LYS A 4 -19.17 10.71 15.50
CA LYS A 4 -19.38 9.66 14.49
C LYS A 4 -18.24 9.64 13.51
N CYS A 5 -17.70 8.49 13.15
CA CYS A 5 -16.66 8.45 12.14
C CYS A 5 -17.24 8.76 10.74
N VAL A 6 -16.50 9.54 9.94
CA VAL A 6 -16.94 10.08 8.64
C VAL A 6 -16.05 9.49 7.56
N TYR A 7 -16.67 8.84 6.56
CA TYR A 7 -15.99 7.80 5.79
C TYR A 7 -15.70 8.13 4.31
N ASP A 8 -15.78 9.38 3.86
CA ASP A 8 -15.46 9.74 2.46
C ASP A 8 -14.08 10.40 2.36
N VAL A 9 -13.03 9.63 2.62
CA VAL A 9 -11.65 10.03 2.31
C VAL A 9 -11.55 10.32 0.82
N PRO A 10 -11.16 11.54 0.42
CA PRO A 10 -11.05 11.91 -0.97
C PRO A 10 -9.96 11.08 -1.68
N MET A 11 -10.23 10.61 -2.90
CA MET A 11 -9.27 9.80 -3.68
C MET A 11 -8.02 10.61 -4.12
N ALA A 12 -6.87 9.97 -4.24
CA ALA A 12 -5.63 10.63 -4.69
C ALA A 12 -5.75 11.27 -6.08
N ARG A 13 -5.13 12.45 -6.27
CA ARG A 13 -5.20 13.26 -7.50
C ARG A 13 -3.81 13.62 -8.05
N ASN A 14 -3.66 13.63 -9.37
CA ASN A 14 -2.49 14.23 -10.03
C ASN A 14 -2.60 15.78 -10.08
N LEU A 15 -1.59 16.46 -10.63
CA LEU A 15 -1.57 17.93 -10.79
C LEU A 15 -2.74 18.46 -11.63
N SER A 16 -3.20 17.69 -12.62
CA SER A 16 -4.37 18.00 -13.45
C SER A 16 -5.71 17.69 -12.75
N LEU A 17 -5.68 17.38 -11.45
CA LEU A 17 -6.80 16.95 -10.60
C LEU A 17 -7.53 15.68 -11.07
N VAL A 18 -6.94 14.89 -11.97
CA VAL A 18 -7.47 13.59 -12.36
C VAL A 18 -7.24 12.60 -11.22
N THR A 19 -8.30 11.89 -10.84
CA THR A 19 -8.23 10.81 -9.84
C THR A 19 -7.33 9.69 -10.34
N LEU A 20 -6.30 9.33 -9.56
CA LEU A 20 -5.32 8.33 -9.94
C LEU A 20 -5.93 6.91 -9.99
N GLY A 21 -5.63 6.16 -11.05
CA GLY A 21 -5.98 4.73 -11.21
C GLY A 21 -7.45 4.40 -11.47
N LEU A 22 -8.36 5.38 -11.42
CA LEU A 22 -9.80 5.19 -11.64
C LEU A 22 -10.30 5.72 -12.99
N ASP A 23 -9.45 5.77 -14.03
CA ASP A 23 -9.91 6.08 -15.40
C ASP A 23 -11.01 5.07 -15.81
N PRO A 24 -12.23 5.53 -16.17
CA PRO A 24 -13.30 4.66 -16.63
C PRO A 24 -12.94 3.86 -17.89
N ASN A 25 -12.04 4.35 -18.74
CA ASN A 25 -11.60 3.66 -19.95
C ASN A 25 -10.68 2.47 -19.64
N GLN A 26 -9.98 2.50 -18.50
CA GLN A 26 -9.16 1.38 -18.01
C GLN A 26 -9.93 0.42 -17.08
N ALA A 27 -11.21 0.69 -16.80
CA ALA A 27 -11.97 -0.04 -15.80
C ALA A 27 -12.15 -1.53 -16.11
N LEU A 28 -12.32 -1.92 -17.38
CA LEU A 28 -12.42 -3.34 -17.75
C LEU A 28 -11.11 -4.09 -17.44
N ALA A 29 -9.96 -3.56 -17.86
CA ALA A 29 -8.66 -4.17 -17.61
C ALA A 29 -8.38 -4.29 -16.09
N ARG A 30 -8.67 -3.23 -15.33
CA ARG A 30 -8.54 -3.24 -13.86
C ARG A 30 -9.47 -4.26 -13.18
N ASN A 31 -10.71 -4.40 -13.65
CA ASN A 31 -11.65 -5.40 -13.13
C ASN A 31 -11.18 -6.84 -13.44
N LEU A 32 -10.60 -7.09 -14.62
CA LEU A 32 -10.02 -8.39 -14.98
C LEU A 32 -8.77 -8.71 -14.15
N GLN A 33 -7.93 -7.71 -13.87
CA GLN A 33 -6.81 -7.86 -12.93
C GLN A 33 -7.31 -8.23 -11.52
N HIS A 34 -8.32 -7.54 -10.99
CA HIS A 34 -8.91 -7.89 -9.69
C HIS A 34 -9.48 -9.31 -9.64
N LEU A 35 -10.10 -9.77 -10.73
CA LEU A 35 -10.57 -11.15 -10.84
C LEU A 35 -9.40 -12.14 -10.73
N ALA A 36 -8.34 -11.94 -11.53
CA ALA A 36 -7.16 -12.80 -11.53
C ALA A 36 -6.50 -12.85 -10.14
N GLU A 37 -6.28 -11.68 -9.52
CA GLU A 37 -5.77 -11.56 -8.14
C GLU A 37 -6.67 -12.29 -7.13
N SER A 38 -8.00 -12.18 -7.27
CA SER A 38 -8.96 -12.73 -6.30
C SER A 38 -9.01 -14.25 -6.22
N ARG A 39 -8.58 -14.95 -7.29
CA ARG A 39 -8.40 -16.41 -7.25
C ARG A 39 -7.49 -16.77 -6.09
N HIS A 40 -6.33 -16.12 -5.97
CA HIS A 40 -5.28 -16.35 -4.97
C HIS A 40 -5.64 -15.99 -3.51
N PHE A 41 -6.83 -15.41 -3.23
CA PHE A 41 -7.18 -14.98 -1.87
C PHE A 41 -8.64 -15.19 -1.44
N THR A 42 -9.43 -15.98 -2.17
CA THR A 42 -10.85 -16.22 -1.83
C THR A 42 -11.07 -17.61 -1.26
N LEU A 43 -11.54 -17.69 -0.02
CA LEU A 43 -12.02 -18.92 0.62
C LEU A 43 -13.53 -19.03 0.44
N ARG A 44 -14.02 -20.16 -0.07
CA ARG A 44 -15.44 -20.39 -0.37
C ARG A 44 -16.04 -21.51 0.48
N SER A 45 -17.37 -21.49 0.59
CA SER A 45 -18.21 -22.50 1.24
C SER A 45 -18.15 -22.54 2.77
N MET A 46 -17.94 -21.39 3.43
CA MET A 46 -18.13 -21.32 4.88
C MET A 46 -19.61 -21.50 5.25
N PRO A 47 -19.98 -22.41 6.19
CA PRO A 47 -21.38 -22.57 6.57
C PRO A 47 -22.00 -21.27 7.07
N VAL A 48 -23.20 -20.93 6.57
CA VAL A 48 -23.78 -19.58 6.74
C VAL A 48 -23.95 -19.21 8.22
N GLN A 49 -24.41 -20.16 9.04
CA GLN A 49 -24.56 -19.94 10.49
C GLN A 49 -23.19 -19.68 11.15
N SER A 50 -22.17 -20.47 10.82
CA SER A 50 -20.80 -20.28 11.29
C SER A 50 -20.23 -18.93 10.87
N PHE A 51 -20.51 -18.45 9.65
CA PHE A 51 -20.12 -17.12 9.19
C PHE A 51 -20.72 -16.02 10.08
N ILE A 52 -22.04 -16.10 10.34
CA ILE A 52 -22.76 -15.13 11.18
C ILE A 52 -22.20 -15.15 12.61
N ASP A 53 -22.10 -16.31 13.24
CA ASP A 53 -21.63 -16.44 14.62
C ASP A 53 -20.15 -16.04 14.81
N THR A 54 -19.33 -16.22 13.77
CA THR A 54 -17.89 -15.88 13.81
C THR A 54 -17.62 -14.40 13.57
N PHE A 55 -18.30 -13.78 12.60
CA PHE A 55 -17.98 -12.41 12.16
C PHE A 55 -18.94 -11.35 12.67
N VAL A 56 -20.15 -11.73 13.09
CA VAL A 56 -21.14 -10.85 13.70
C VAL A 56 -21.77 -11.55 14.92
N PRO A 57 -20.97 -11.84 15.98
CA PRO A 57 -21.42 -12.60 17.13
C PRO A 57 -22.56 -11.90 17.90
N GLU A 58 -23.40 -12.69 18.58
CA GLU A 58 -24.48 -12.17 19.43
C GLU A 58 -23.99 -11.60 20.78
N GLN A 59 -22.74 -11.93 21.15
CA GLN A 59 -22.12 -11.52 22.41
C GLN A 59 -21.95 -9.99 22.47
N GLY A 60 -22.50 -9.38 23.51
CA GLY A 60 -22.50 -7.92 23.70
C GLY A 60 -23.65 -7.19 22.99
N LEU A 61 -24.50 -7.89 22.22
CA LEU A 61 -25.71 -7.31 21.65
C LEU A 61 -26.86 -7.31 22.66
N CYS A 62 -27.83 -6.42 22.48
CA CYS A 62 -29.03 -6.39 23.32
C CYS A 62 -29.91 -7.61 23.03
N HIS A 63 -30.11 -8.49 24.01
CA HIS A 63 -31.00 -9.65 23.91
C HIS A 63 -32.50 -9.27 23.80
N ASP A 64 -32.86 -7.98 23.85
CA ASP A 64 -34.24 -7.51 23.62
C ASP A 64 -34.66 -7.63 22.15
N ARG A 65 -35.12 -8.84 21.80
CA ARG A 65 -35.70 -9.12 20.48
C ARG A 65 -37.12 -8.59 20.30
N THR A 66 -37.70 -7.80 21.23
CA THR A 66 -39.05 -7.22 21.02
C THR A 66 -39.09 -6.27 19.82
N ARG A 67 -37.96 -5.63 19.50
CA ARG A 67 -37.75 -4.74 18.34
C ARG A 67 -37.38 -5.47 17.04
N TYR A 68 -37.15 -6.78 17.08
CA TYR A 68 -36.89 -7.58 15.87
C TYR A 68 -38.17 -7.75 15.05
N LEU A 69 -38.12 -7.37 13.77
CA LEU A 69 -39.20 -7.65 12.82
C LEU A 69 -39.09 -9.08 12.31
N SER A 70 -40.20 -9.84 12.39
CA SER A 70 -40.22 -11.27 12.02
C SER A 70 -39.62 -11.55 10.64
N SER A 71 -38.78 -12.59 10.58
CA SER A 71 -38.23 -13.17 9.36
C SER A 71 -39.26 -14.00 8.57
N ALA A 72 -40.36 -14.42 9.20
CA ALA A 72 -41.39 -15.26 8.54
C ALA A 72 -41.94 -14.58 7.28
N ASN A 73 -41.80 -15.24 6.13
CA ASN A 73 -42.16 -14.73 4.80
C ASN A 73 -41.49 -13.38 4.41
N ALA A 74 -40.36 -13.00 5.05
CA ALA A 74 -39.74 -11.68 4.88
C ALA A 74 -39.50 -11.30 3.41
N PHE A 75 -39.00 -12.26 2.62
CA PHE A 75 -38.58 -12.07 1.24
C PHE A 75 -39.48 -12.82 0.24
N ARG A 76 -40.72 -13.18 0.61
CA ARG A 76 -41.66 -13.92 -0.27
C ARG A 76 -41.91 -13.21 -1.61
N ALA A 77 -41.79 -11.88 -1.64
CA ALA A 77 -41.94 -11.04 -2.84
C ALA A 77 -40.70 -10.99 -3.75
N VAL A 78 -39.51 -11.41 -3.27
CA VAL A 78 -38.29 -11.50 -4.09
C VAL A 78 -38.40 -12.75 -4.96
N PRO A 79 -38.45 -12.65 -6.30
CA PRO A 79 -38.66 -13.82 -7.14
C PRO A 79 -37.41 -14.71 -7.19
N VAL A 80 -37.61 -16.01 -7.46
CA VAL A 80 -36.50 -16.99 -7.53
C VAL A 80 -35.57 -16.70 -8.70
N ALA A 81 -36.12 -16.25 -9.81
CA ALA A 81 -35.41 -15.77 -10.98
C ALA A 81 -36.23 -14.67 -11.66
N ALA A 82 -35.58 -13.81 -12.42
CA ALA A 82 -36.20 -12.70 -13.14
C ALA A 82 -35.50 -12.45 -14.49
N LYS A 83 -36.01 -11.49 -15.28
CA LYS A 83 -35.38 -11.08 -16.54
C LYS A 83 -34.28 -10.03 -16.36
N SER A 84 -34.28 -9.32 -15.23
CA SER A 84 -33.33 -8.25 -14.93
C SER A 84 -33.09 -8.13 -13.42
N ALA A 85 -31.99 -7.48 -13.01
CA ALA A 85 -31.62 -7.40 -11.60
C ALA A 85 -32.61 -6.55 -10.78
N GLU A 86 -33.18 -5.50 -11.39
CA GLU A 86 -34.18 -4.59 -10.82
C GLU A 86 -35.41 -5.36 -10.29
N GLN A 87 -35.83 -6.39 -11.02
CA GLN A 87 -36.96 -7.25 -10.64
C GLN A 87 -36.67 -8.12 -9.41
N ILE A 88 -35.40 -8.32 -9.05
CA ILE A 88 -34.97 -8.96 -7.79
C ILE A 88 -34.79 -7.90 -6.70
N TYR A 89 -34.05 -6.82 -6.98
CA TYR A 89 -33.60 -5.90 -5.92
C TYR A 89 -34.65 -4.88 -5.49
N HIS A 90 -35.63 -4.51 -6.31
CA HIS A 90 -36.75 -3.65 -5.86
C HIS A 90 -37.61 -4.30 -4.75
N PRO A 91 -38.15 -5.53 -4.91
CA PRO A 91 -38.87 -6.18 -3.81
C PRO A 91 -37.96 -6.52 -2.63
N LEU A 92 -36.66 -6.72 -2.85
CA LEU A 92 -35.67 -6.87 -1.78
C LEU A 92 -35.54 -5.59 -0.95
N ILE A 93 -35.30 -4.42 -1.56
CA ILE A 93 -35.24 -3.12 -0.86
C ILE A 93 -36.52 -2.88 -0.05
N ALA A 94 -37.70 -3.13 -0.63
CA ALA A 94 -38.97 -2.98 0.06
C ALA A 94 -39.10 -3.93 1.27
N ALA A 95 -38.54 -5.14 1.20
CA ALA A 95 -38.48 -6.08 2.32
C ALA A 95 -37.44 -5.69 3.38
N LEU A 96 -36.27 -5.18 2.98
CA LEU A 96 -35.18 -4.77 3.87
C LEU A 96 -35.55 -3.52 4.68
N ASN A 97 -36.12 -2.50 4.02
CA ASN A 97 -36.57 -1.25 4.66
C ASN A 97 -37.90 -1.39 5.42
N LYS A 98 -38.57 -2.56 5.34
CA LYS A 98 -39.85 -2.76 6.03
C LYS A 98 -39.67 -2.62 7.53
N SER A 99 -40.39 -1.67 8.11
CA SER A 99 -40.38 -1.35 9.53
C SER A 99 -41.78 -1.05 10.05
N THR A 100 -41.92 -1.01 11.37
CA THR A 100 -43.06 -0.42 12.09
C THR A 100 -42.51 0.60 13.09
N SER A 101 -43.38 1.33 13.78
CA SER A 101 -42.98 2.28 14.84
C SER A 101 -42.16 1.67 15.99
N ARG A 102 -42.05 0.34 16.09
CA ARG A 102 -41.26 -0.37 17.11
C ARG A 102 -40.35 -1.48 16.58
N LYS A 103 -40.43 -1.86 15.30
CA LYS A 103 -39.70 -3.02 14.77
C LYS A 103 -39.02 -2.75 13.43
N SER A 104 -37.80 -3.26 13.26
CA SER A 104 -37.04 -3.23 12.00
C SER A 104 -36.24 -4.54 11.82
N ARG A 105 -35.73 -4.78 10.62
CA ARG A 105 -34.74 -5.84 10.33
C ARG A 105 -33.31 -5.34 10.47
N CYS A 106 -33.08 -4.07 10.12
CA CYS A 106 -31.79 -3.38 10.22
C CYS A 106 -32.04 -1.98 10.82
N PRO A 107 -32.25 -1.86 12.15
CA PRO A 107 -32.53 -0.57 12.77
C PRO A 107 -31.39 0.44 12.56
N SER A 108 -31.73 1.72 12.36
CA SER A 108 -30.79 2.82 12.07
C SER A 108 -30.09 2.81 10.69
N PHE A 109 -30.43 1.85 9.82
CA PHE A 109 -29.91 1.79 8.45
C PHE A 109 -31.05 1.82 7.41
N VAL A 110 -30.72 2.26 6.20
CA VAL A 110 -31.63 2.34 5.05
C VAL A 110 -30.92 1.78 3.82
N PHE A 111 -31.64 0.97 3.04
CA PHE A 111 -31.18 0.38 1.79
C PHE A 111 -31.72 1.16 0.61
N GLU A 112 -30.84 1.67 -0.26
CA GLU A 112 -31.19 2.46 -1.43
C GLU A 112 -30.73 1.76 -2.71
N ASP A 113 -31.48 1.93 -3.80
CA ASP A 113 -30.98 1.66 -5.15
C ASP A 113 -29.93 2.73 -5.49
N VAL A 114 -28.70 2.26 -5.73
CA VAL A 114 -27.57 3.10 -6.11
C VAL A 114 -27.13 2.86 -7.55
N ALA A 115 -27.58 1.77 -8.18
CA ALA A 115 -27.30 1.51 -9.60
C ALA A 115 -28.02 2.52 -10.50
N SER A 116 -29.26 2.94 -10.18
CA SER A 116 -29.93 4.02 -10.91
C SER A 116 -29.29 5.40 -10.71
N ARG A 117 -28.50 5.59 -9.64
CA ARG A 117 -27.81 6.85 -9.31
C ARG A 117 -26.45 7.02 -9.99
N SER A 118 -26.35 6.61 -11.26
CA SER A 118 -25.16 6.75 -12.10
C SER A 118 -25.49 7.44 -13.42
N LEU A 119 -24.59 8.30 -13.91
CA LEU A 119 -24.70 8.88 -15.27
C LEU A 119 -24.68 7.82 -16.38
N HIS A 120 -23.95 6.71 -16.17
CA HIS A 120 -23.78 5.65 -17.16
C HIS A 120 -23.87 4.26 -16.50
N PRO A 121 -25.08 3.83 -16.07
CA PRO A 121 -25.28 2.65 -15.22
C PRO A 121 -24.93 1.30 -15.89
N ARG A 122 -24.56 1.31 -17.18
CA ARG A 122 -24.12 0.14 -17.95
C ARG A 122 -22.67 0.23 -18.45
N ARG A 123 -21.91 1.27 -18.08
CA ARG A 123 -20.51 1.48 -18.52
C ARG A 123 -19.55 1.20 -17.37
N PHE A 124 -18.59 0.29 -17.57
CA PHE A 124 -17.52 0.04 -16.62
C PHE A 124 -16.85 1.36 -16.14
N GLY A 125 -16.53 1.43 -14.86
CA GLY A 125 -16.04 2.65 -14.19
C GLY A 125 -17.13 3.62 -13.73
N TYR A 126 -18.34 3.57 -14.31
CA TYR A 126 -19.50 4.36 -13.88
C TYR A 126 -20.58 3.53 -13.17
N MET A 127 -20.63 2.21 -13.42
CA MET A 127 -21.53 1.29 -12.71
C MET A 127 -21.36 1.42 -11.19
N LYS A 128 -22.40 1.12 -10.41
CA LYS A 128 -22.42 1.14 -8.95
C LYS A 128 -23.09 -0.15 -8.44
N PRO A 129 -22.87 -0.57 -7.17
CA PRO A 129 -23.62 -1.67 -6.59
C PRO A 129 -25.13 -1.45 -6.72
N HIS A 130 -25.87 -2.55 -6.87
CA HIS A 130 -27.32 -2.50 -7.03
C HIS A 130 -28.01 -1.88 -5.81
N VAL A 131 -27.66 -2.33 -4.60
CA VAL A 131 -28.22 -1.81 -3.35
C VAL A 131 -27.11 -1.46 -2.39
N CYS A 132 -27.08 -0.23 -1.88
CA CYS A 132 -26.19 0.15 -0.77
C CYS A 132 -26.99 0.36 0.51
N CYS A 133 -26.40 -0.03 1.63
CA CYS A 133 -26.86 0.24 2.98
C CYS A 133 -26.17 1.51 3.50
N PHE A 134 -26.94 2.47 3.99
CA PHE A 134 -26.45 3.71 4.60
C PHE A 134 -26.99 3.86 6.03
N THR A 135 -26.28 4.58 6.89
CA THR A 135 -26.89 5.04 8.15
C THR A 135 -28.04 6.00 7.83
N SER A 136 -29.13 5.99 8.60
CA SER A 136 -30.28 6.88 8.38
C SER A 136 -29.89 8.38 8.37
N GLU A 137 -28.79 8.72 9.02
CA GLU A 137 -28.29 10.09 9.19
C GLU A 137 -27.43 10.58 8.01
N SER A 138 -26.72 9.67 7.32
CA SER A 138 -25.95 10.01 6.11
C SER A 138 -26.81 10.06 4.84
N LEU A 139 -28.04 9.53 4.91
CA LEU A 139 -28.93 9.33 3.77
C LEU A 139 -29.24 10.63 3.00
N GLU A 140 -29.53 11.74 3.68
CA GLU A 140 -29.84 13.02 3.02
C GLU A 140 -28.63 13.58 2.29
N LEU A 141 -27.45 13.54 2.92
CA LEU A 141 -26.17 13.94 2.33
C LEU A 141 -25.82 13.07 1.12
N VAL A 142 -25.96 11.74 1.25
CA VAL A 142 -25.76 10.78 0.15
C VAL A 142 -26.72 11.03 -1.00
N ARG A 143 -27.99 11.36 -0.75
CA ARG A 143 -28.99 11.71 -1.78
C ARG A 143 -28.69 13.04 -2.46
N GLY A 144 -28.11 14.01 -1.75
CA GLY A 144 -27.68 15.30 -2.28
C GLY A 144 -26.45 15.26 -3.22
N HIS A 145 -25.66 14.18 -3.20
CA HIS A 145 -24.51 14.04 -4.10
C HIS A 145 -24.89 13.93 -5.58
N GLU A 146 -24.08 14.55 -6.44
CA GLU A 146 -24.19 14.46 -7.91
C GLU A 146 -24.12 13.01 -8.42
N LEU A 147 -24.85 12.72 -9.51
CA LEU A 147 -24.84 11.42 -10.20
C LEU A 147 -23.48 11.07 -10.83
N SER A 148 -22.63 12.09 -11.05
CA SER A 148 -21.23 12.00 -11.49
C SER A 148 -20.30 11.44 -10.41
N SER A 149 -20.65 11.65 -9.14
CA SER A 149 -19.83 11.31 -7.99
C SER A 149 -19.90 9.81 -7.67
N ARG A 150 -18.91 9.35 -6.91
CA ARG A 150 -18.92 8.06 -6.20
C ARG A 150 -18.73 8.23 -4.69
N SER A 151 -18.89 9.44 -4.16
CA SER A 151 -18.73 9.75 -2.74
C SER A 151 -19.70 8.99 -1.83
N GLU A 152 -20.80 8.44 -2.34
CA GLU A 152 -21.65 7.51 -1.59
C GLU A 152 -20.90 6.24 -1.15
N PHE A 153 -19.85 5.80 -1.85
CA PHE A 153 -18.98 4.72 -1.37
C PHE A 153 -18.19 5.10 -0.12
N GLY A 154 -18.08 6.41 0.18
CA GLY A 154 -17.60 6.93 1.45
C GLY A 154 -18.67 7.01 2.54
N TYR A 155 -19.83 6.37 2.36
CA TYR A 155 -20.89 6.25 3.37
C TYR A 155 -21.56 4.87 3.39
N THR A 156 -21.31 4.00 2.39
CA THR A 156 -21.83 2.64 2.31
C THR A 156 -21.33 1.77 3.48
N GLU A 157 -22.26 1.18 4.22
CA GLU A 157 -21.99 0.32 5.39
C GLU A 157 -21.92 -1.17 5.03
N LEU A 158 -22.73 -1.58 4.05
CA LEU A 158 -22.64 -2.86 3.32
C LEU A 158 -23.35 -2.68 1.96
N PHE A 159 -23.15 -3.57 0.99
CA PHE A 159 -23.91 -3.55 -0.26
C PHE A 159 -24.36 -4.94 -0.73
N PHE A 160 -25.40 -4.96 -1.58
CA PHE A 160 -25.85 -6.14 -2.32
C PHE A 160 -25.50 -5.99 -3.79
N GLU A 161 -24.90 -7.04 -4.37
CA GLU A 161 -24.65 -7.17 -5.80
C GLU A 161 -25.52 -8.29 -6.36
N VAL A 162 -26.45 -7.95 -7.26
CA VAL A 162 -27.61 -8.80 -7.57
C VAL A 162 -27.59 -9.22 -9.05
N LYS A 163 -27.68 -10.52 -9.30
CA LYS A 163 -27.85 -11.13 -10.63
C LYS A 163 -29.26 -11.71 -10.77
N PRO A 164 -29.85 -11.68 -11.98
CA PRO A 164 -31.28 -12.00 -12.16
C PRO A 164 -31.64 -13.48 -12.03
N HIS A 165 -30.67 -14.40 -12.12
CA HIS A 165 -30.94 -15.84 -12.24
C HIS A 165 -30.03 -16.64 -11.30
N PRO A 166 -30.49 -17.73 -10.64
CA PRO A 166 -29.67 -18.56 -9.74
C PRO A 166 -28.40 -19.13 -10.36
N LEU A 167 -28.43 -19.46 -11.65
CA LEU A 167 -27.24 -19.93 -12.40
C LEU A 167 -26.16 -18.84 -12.61
N HIS A 168 -26.42 -17.60 -12.20
CA HIS A 168 -25.47 -16.47 -12.30
C HIS A 168 -24.68 -16.26 -10.99
N ASP A 169 -24.64 -17.26 -10.11
CA ASP A 169 -23.76 -17.29 -8.94
C ASP A 169 -22.30 -17.54 -9.38
N TYR A 170 -21.53 -16.47 -9.49
CA TYR A 170 -20.12 -16.47 -9.88
C TYR A 170 -19.17 -17.09 -8.83
N PHE A 171 -19.68 -17.56 -7.68
CA PHE A 171 -18.91 -18.37 -6.72
C PHE A 171 -19.19 -19.88 -6.83
N SER A 172 -19.94 -20.33 -7.84
CA SER A 172 -20.19 -21.75 -8.11
C SER A 172 -19.03 -22.43 -8.87
N GLU A 173 -18.86 -23.75 -8.65
CA GLU A 173 -17.67 -24.51 -9.10
C GLU A 173 -17.35 -24.48 -10.60
N PRO A 174 -18.30 -24.58 -11.56
CA PRO A 174 -17.95 -24.56 -12.98
C PRO A 174 -17.63 -23.15 -13.52
N ILE A 175 -17.73 -22.11 -12.69
CA ILE A 175 -17.56 -20.70 -13.10
C ILE A 175 -16.26 -20.13 -12.53
N TYR A 176 -15.93 -20.46 -11.28
CA TYR A 176 -14.77 -19.90 -10.58
C TYR A 176 -13.42 -20.47 -11.05
N ASN A 177 -13.38 -21.75 -11.46
CA ASN A 177 -12.14 -22.50 -11.71
C ASN A 177 -11.66 -22.51 -13.19
N TYR A 178 -12.29 -21.76 -14.11
CA TYR A 178 -11.83 -21.69 -15.51
C TYR A 178 -10.66 -20.71 -15.67
N ASP A 179 -9.44 -21.23 -15.80
CA ASP A 179 -8.22 -20.45 -16.02
C ASP A 179 -7.93 -20.11 -17.49
N SER A 180 -8.51 -20.83 -18.46
CA SER A 180 -8.38 -20.50 -19.89
C SER A 180 -9.51 -19.59 -20.39
N ASP A 181 -9.16 -18.36 -20.77
CA ASP A 181 -10.09 -17.43 -21.46
C ASP A 181 -10.54 -17.95 -22.84
N ASP A 182 -9.79 -18.88 -23.46
CA ASP A 182 -10.02 -19.35 -24.84
C ASP A 182 -11.19 -20.35 -25.01
N ASP A 183 -11.60 -21.06 -23.94
CA ASP A 183 -12.66 -22.11 -23.98
C ASP A 183 -13.86 -21.82 -23.07
N ALA A 184 -13.89 -20.66 -22.40
CA ALA A 184 -14.97 -20.28 -21.50
C ALA A 184 -16.24 -19.85 -22.26
N SER A 185 -17.41 -20.34 -21.84
CA SER A 185 -18.68 -19.88 -22.43
C SER A 185 -18.90 -18.37 -22.22
N PRO A 186 -19.62 -17.66 -23.11
CA PRO A 186 -19.88 -16.22 -22.96
C PRO A 186 -20.50 -15.85 -21.61
N VAL A 187 -21.33 -16.74 -21.04
CA VAL A 187 -21.93 -16.56 -19.71
C VAL A 187 -20.86 -16.55 -18.61
N VAL A 188 -19.90 -17.47 -18.65
CA VAL A 188 -18.79 -17.51 -17.68
C VAL A 188 -17.94 -16.24 -17.78
N HIS A 189 -17.64 -15.78 -19.00
CA HIS A 189 -16.86 -14.57 -19.23
C HIS A 189 -17.56 -13.30 -18.71
N ASP A 190 -18.88 -13.15 -18.87
CA ASP A 190 -19.63 -12.03 -18.32
C ASP A 190 -19.81 -12.11 -16.79
N LEU A 191 -19.87 -13.31 -16.21
CA LEU A 191 -19.86 -13.52 -14.76
C LEU A 191 -18.50 -13.21 -14.13
N ASN A 192 -17.41 -13.55 -14.82
CA ASN A 192 -16.04 -13.16 -14.47
C ASN A 192 -15.87 -11.62 -14.44
N LYS A 193 -16.36 -10.91 -15.46
CA LYS A 193 -16.42 -9.43 -15.44
C LYS A 193 -17.24 -8.89 -14.27
N ALA A 194 -18.35 -9.54 -13.94
CA ALA A 194 -19.21 -9.13 -12.84
C ALA A 194 -18.54 -9.30 -11.46
N LEU A 195 -17.80 -10.39 -11.23
CA LEU A 195 -17.00 -10.58 -10.03
C LEU A 195 -15.88 -9.53 -9.94
N GLY A 196 -15.13 -9.31 -11.02
CA GLY A 196 -14.12 -8.24 -11.09
C GLY A 196 -14.71 -6.85 -10.77
N GLN A 197 -15.94 -6.58 -11.22
CA GLN A 197 -16.67 -5.35 -10.91
C GLN A 197 -17.17 -5.28 -9.45
N HIS A 198 -17.58 -6.41 -8.85
CA HIS A 198 -17.89 -6.48 -7.41
C HIS A 198 -16.65 -6.11 -6.59
N ILE A 199 -15.50 -6.72 -6.89
CA ILE A 199 -14.23 -6.47 -6.20
C ILE A 199 -13.83 -5.01 -6.35
N ALA A 200 -13.95 -4.41 -7.54
CA ALA A 200 -13.69 -2.99 -7.76
C ALA A 200 -14.55 -2.04 -6.89
N TYR A 201 -15.79 -2.42 -6.54
CA TYR A 201 -16.59 -1.65 -5.58
C TYR A 201 -16.02 -1.74 -4.16
N VAL A 202 -15.64 -2.94 -3.73
CA VAL A 202 -15.00 -3.15 -2.41
C VAL A 202 -13.67 -2.40 -2.34
N THR A 203 -12.82 -2.49 -3.37
CA THR A 203 -11.55 -1.76 -3.47
C THR A 203 -11.75 -0.25 -3.29
N GLU A 204 -12.73 0.37 -3.98
CA GLU A 204 -12.96 1.81 -3.83
C GLU A 204 -13.58 2.18 -2.46
N ILE A 205 -14.40 1.32 -1.86
CA ILE A 205 -14.85 1.49 -0.47
C ILE A 205 -13.63 1.44 0.48
N PHE A 206 -12.70 0.51 0.31
CA PHE A 206 -11.44 0.48 1.07
C PHE A 206 -10.47 1.65 0.76
N ALA A 207 -10.71 2.41 -0.32
CA ALA A 207 -9.96 3.61 -0.68
C ALA A 207 -10.60 4.90 -0.15
N ARG A 208 -11.92 4.91 0.05
CA ARG A 208 -12.67 6.03 0.66
C ARG A 208 -12.80 5.88 2.18
N GLN A 209 -12.92 4.67 2.70
CA GLN A 209 -13.16 4.43 4.12
C GLN A 209 -11.92 3.84 4.81
N PHE A 210 -11.67 4.21 6.06
CA PHE A 210 -10.70 3.54 6.92
C PHE A 210 -11.32 2.25 7.47
N ARG A 211 -11.12 1.13 6.75
CA ARG A 211 -11.68 -0.19 7.07
C ARG A 211 -10.60 -1.21 7.39
N VAL A 212 -10.80 -1.94 8.49
CA VAL A 212 -10.12 -3.17 8.88
C VAL A 212 -10.67 -4.35 8.05
N PHE A 213 -11.99 -4.38 7.86
CA PHE A 213 -12.71 -5.34 7.03
C PHE A 213 -14.04 -4.74 6.53
N PHE A 214 -14.69 -5.39 5.56
CA PHE A 214 -15.96 -4.95 5.01
C PHE A 214 -16.88 -6.15 4.68
N PHE A 215 -18.20 -5.95 4.70
CA PHE A 215 -19.18 -6.98 4.36
C PHE A 215 -19.94 -6.66 3.08
N THR A 216 -20.19 -7.67 2.25
CA THR A 216 -21.11 -7.57 1.11
C THR A 216 -22.02 -8.79 1.05
N VAL A 217 -23.09 -8.68 0.27
CA VAL A 217 -23.99 -9.79 -0.05
C VAL A 217 -24.02 -9.97 -1.57
N SER A 218 -23.68 -11.15 -2.05
CA SER A 218 -23.94 -11.53 -3.45
C SER A 218 -25.31 -12.18 -3.54
N MET A 219 -26.11 -11.85 -4.56
CA MET A 219 -27.35 -12.56 -4.85
C MET A 219 -27.42 -13.01 -6.30
N ALA A 220 -27.94 -14.22 -6.51
CA ALA A 220 -28.25 -14.79 -7.81
C ALA A 220 -29.69 -15.31 -7.77
N GLY A 221 -30.62 -14.53 -8.33
CA GLY A 221 -32.05 -14.75 -8.07
C GLY A 221 -32.39 -14.55 -6.59
N SER A 222 -33.04 -15.55 -5.98
CA SER A 222 -33.29 -15.60 -4.52
C SER A 222 -32.13 -16.18 -3.69
N LEU A 223 -31.11 -16.78 -4.32
CA LEU A 223 -29.95 -17.31 -3.59
C LEU A 223 -29.03 -16.17 -3.16
N ALA A 224 -28.65 -16.13 -1.89
CA ALA A 224 -27.72 -15.18 -1.32
C ALA A 224 -26.46 -15.86 -0.78
N ARG A 225 -25.35 -15.13 -0.77
CA ARG A 225 -24.10 -15.45 -0.05
C ARG A 225 -23.66 -14.24 0.75
N LEU A 226 -23.15 -14.48 1.95
CA LEU A 226 -22.49 -13.47 2.77
C LEU A 226 -20.99 -13.47 2.46
N LEU A 227 -20.38 -12.28 2.38
CA LEU A 227 -18.96 -12.11 2.08
C LEU A 227 -18.31 -11.20 3.11
N ARG A 228 -17.13 -11.60 3.59
CA ARG A 228 -16.26 -10.76 4.42
C ARG A 228 -14.93 -10.54 3.70
N TRP A 229 -14.58 -9.27 3.53
CA TRP A 229 -13.38 -8.81 2.84
C TRP A 229 -12.40 -8.18 3.84
N ASP A 230 -11.12 -8.52 3.77
CA ASP A 230 -10.05 -7.78 4.44
C ASP A 230 -8.77 -7.77 3.58
N ARG A 231 -7.70 -7.13 4.05
CA ARG A 231 -6.44 -7.00 3.29
C ARG A 231 -5.69 -8.32 3.04
N SER A 232 -6.14 -9.42 3.64
CA SER A 232 -5.63 -10.77 3.38
C SER A 232 -6.46 -11.50 2.31
N GLY A 233 -7.74 -11.14 2.11
CA GLY A 233 -8.58 -11.74 1.08
C GLY A 233 -10.08 -11.66 1.32
N CYS A 234 -10.81 -12.68 0.86
CA CYS A 234 -12.25 -12.81 1.00
C CYS A 234 -12.65 -14.17 1.61
N ILE A 235 -13.67 -14.16 2.46
CA ILE A 235 -14.40 -15.37 2.89
C ILE A 235 -15.83 -15.28 2.37
N VAL A 236 -16.29 -16.33 1.70
CA VAL A 236 -17.61 -16.43 1.08
C VAL A 236 -18.40 -17.59 1.71
N SER A 237 -19.63 -17.32 2.13
CA SER A 237 -20.50 -18.36 2.68
C SER A 237 -20.98 -19.36 1.63
N GLU A 238 -21.49 -20.50 2.08
CA GLU A 238 -22.44 -21.32 1.32
C GLU A 238 -23.63 -20.48 0.80
N PRO A 239 -24.26 -20.86 -0.33
CA PRO A 239 -25.46 -20.19 -0.82
C PRO A 239 -26.69 -20.61 0.00
N PHE A 240 -27.62 -19.68 0.23
CA PHE A 240 -28.90 -19.96 0.87
C PHE A 240 -30.03 -19.18 0.20
N ASP A 241 -31.21 -19.78 0.04
CA ASP A 241 -32.37 -19.08 -0.51
C ASP A 241 -33.02 -18.19 0.55
N VAL A 242 -33.11 -16.88 0.30
CA VAL A 242 -33.71 -15.93 1.26
C VAL A 242 -35.21 -16.13 1.48
N ARG A 243 -35.90 -16.89 0.61
CA ARG A 243 -37.33 -17.24 0.72
C ARG A 243 -37.53 -18.44 1.63
N GLU A 244 -36.61 -19.42 1.58
CA GLU A 244 -36.66 -20.65 2.38
C GLU A 244 -36.03 -20.45 3.77
N ARG A 245 -34.90 -19.74 3.82
CA ARG A 245 -34.15 -19.40 5.04
C ARG A 245 -34.06 -17.87 5.25
N PRO A 246 -35.20 -17.17 5.36
CA PRO A 246 -35.22 -15.72 5.61
C PRO A 246 -34.63 -15.35 6.98
N ASP A 247 -34.58 -16.31 7.91
CA ASP A 247 -33.95 -16.19 9.21
C ASP A 247 -32.47 -15.83 9.12
N LEU A 248 -31.70 -16.46 8.22
CA LEU A 248 -30.25 -16.24 8.10
C LEU A 248 -29.92 -14.79 7.72
N LEU A 249 -30.57 -14.24 6.69
CA LEU A 249 -30.34 -12.85 6.27
C LEU A 249 -30.90 -11.84 7.29
N CYS A 250 -32.06 -12.12 7.90
CA CYS A 250 -32.60 -11.23 8.94
C CYS A 250 -31.74 -11.23 10.20
N GLU A 251 -31.16 -12.37 10.60
CA GLU A 251 -30.26 -12.47 11.75
C GLU A 251 -28.93 -11.75 11.48
N PHE A 252 -28.31 -11.98 10.32
CA PHE A 252 -27.11 -11.25 9.91
C PHE A 252 -27.32 -9.73 9.96
N LEU A 253 -28.39 -9.22 9.36
CA LEU A 253 -28.69 -7.78 9.35
C LEU A 253 -29.04 -7.24 10.74
N TRP A 254 -29.76 -8.01 11.55
CA TRP A 254 -30.07 -7.64 12.92
C TRP A 254 -28.80 -7.49 13.77
N ARG A 255 -27.90 -8.48 13.71
CA ARG A 255 -26.63 -8.43 14.45
C ARG A 255 -25.70 -7.35 13.90
N PHE A 256 -25.63 -7.17 12.57
CA PHE A 256 -24.86 -6.11 11.92
C PHE A 256 -25.29 -4.70 12.38
N ALA A 257 -26.61 -4.49 12.50
CA ALA A 257 -27.15 -3.21 12.93
C ALA A 257 -26.83 -2.85 14.39
N HIS A 258 -26.64 -3.86 15.25
CA HIS A 258 -26.31 -3.67 16.67
C HIS A 258 -24.80 -3.79 16.97
N ALA A 259 -23.99 -4.21 16.00
CA ALA A 259 -22.53 -4.21 16.12
C ALA A 259 -21.99 -2.79 16.36
N SER A 260 -20.81 -2.69 16.99
CA SER A 260 -20.07 -1.42 17.05
C SER A 260 -19.55 -1.02 15.66
N GLU A 261 -19.04 0.21 15.51
CA GLU A 261 -18.36 0.62 14.27
C GLU A 261 -17.17 -0.31 13.95
N ALA A 262 -16.36 -0.65 14.96
CA ALA A 262 -15.31 -1.67 14.85
C ALA A 262 -15.85 -3.06 14.48
N GLY A 263 -17.02 -3.45 15.00
CA GLY A 263 -17.72 -4.70 14.65
C GLY A 263 -18.26 -4.72 13.21
N ARG A 264 -18.53 -3.55 12.62
CA ARG A 264 -18.77 -3.39 11.17
C ARG A 264 -17.48 -3.23 10.36
N GLY A 265 -16.31 -3.23 11.00
CA GLY A 265 -14.99 -3.23 10.38
C GLY A 265 -14.38 -1.85 10.15
N HIS A 266 -14.89 -0.79 10.79
CA HIS A 266 -14.27 0.54 10.78
C HIS A 266 -13.04 0.59 11.69
N ASP A 267 -12.06 1.39 11.27
CA ASP A 267 -10.91 1.73 12.11
C ASP A 267 -11.27 2.87 13.08
N ILE A 268 -11.59 2.49 14.32
CA ILE A 268 -11.97 3.44 15.39
C ILE A 268 -10.80 4.25 15.96
N THR A 269 -9.59 4.12 15.40
CA THR A 269 -8.47 5.03 15.70
C THR A 269 -8.46 6.30 14.83
N VAL A 270 -9.46 6.43 13.94
CA VAL A 270 -9.69 7.61 13.09
C VAL A 270 -11.02 8.27 13.43
N GLU A 271 -11.02 9.59 13.57
CA GLU A 271 -12.20 10.42 13.85
C GLU A 271 -12.30 11.61 12.86
N PRO A 272 -13.46 12.29 12.73
CA PRO A 272 -13.54 13.55 12.01
C PRO A 272 -12.79 14.65 12.77
N ALA A 273 -12.11 15.52 12.02
CA ALA A 273 -11.48 16.70 12.59
C ALA A 273 -12.52 17.75 13.05
N LEU A 274 -12.12 18.61 13.99
CA LEU A 274 -12.91 19.79 14.37
C LEU A 274 -12.75 20.89 13.32
N ALA A 275 -13.66 21.88 13.29
CA ALA A 275 -13.55 23.01 12.36
C ALA A 275 -12.25 23.85 12.56
N GLU A 276 -11.76 23.91 13.81
CA GLU A 276 -10.48 24.55 14.17
C GLU A 276 -9.28 23.73 13.67
N ASP A 277 -9.36 22.39 13.77
CA ASP A 277 -8.37 21.47 13.21
C ASP A 277 -8.30 21.60 11.67
N GLU A 278 -9.44 21.63 10.98
CA GLU A 278 -9.50 21.82 9.53
C GLU A 278 -8.91 23.18 9.09
N SER A 279 -9.22 24.25 9.83
CA SER A 279 -8.64 25.58 9.58
C SER A 279 -7.11 25.59 9.76
N LEU A 280 -6.60 24.88 10.77
CA LEU A 280 -5.16 24.70 10.99
C LEU A 280 -4.51 23.86 9.88
N PHE A 281 -5.19 22.80 9.44
CA PHE A 281 -4.74 21.92 8.36
C PHE A 281 -4.63 22.67 7.04
N GLU A 282 -5.68 23.39 6.62
CA GLU A 282 -5.66 24.20 5.40
C GLU A 282 -4.51 25.22 5.39
N ALA A 283 -4.33 25.94 6.50
CA ALA A 283 -3.29 26.97 6.62
C ALA A 283 -1.87 26.39 6.47
N LEU A 284 -1.55 25.32 7.21
CA LEU A 284 -0.21 24.72 7.21
C LEU A 284 0.08 23.96 5.91
N ILE A 285 -0.90 23.22 5.36
CA ILE A 285 -0.74 22.55 4.06
C ILE A 285 -0.56 23.58 2.93
N THR A 286 -1.26 24.72 2.98
CA THR A 286 -1.08 25.81 2.02
C THR A 286 0.31 26.42 2.11
N GLN A 287 0.82 26.67 3.33
CA GLN A 287 2.17 27.19 3.54
C GLN A 287 3.24 26.22 3.03
N GLU A 288 3.15 24.93 3.39
CA GLU A 288 4.12 23.92 2.98
C GLU A 288 4.06 23.67 1.46
N THR A 289 2.87 23.65 0.85
CA THR A 289 2.72 23.54 -0.60
C THR A 289 3.39 24.72 -1.32
N ALA A 290 3.22 25.94 -0.80
CA ALA A 290 3.87 27.13 -1.33
C ALA A 290 5.40 27.07 -1.21
N LEU A 291 5.92 26.57 -0.09
CA LEU A 291 7.36 26.34 0.11
C LEU A 291 7.90 25.30 -0.88
N GLN A 292 7.34 24.09 -0.88
CA GLN A 292 7.86 22.96 -1.66
C GLN A 292 7.86 23.23 -3.16
N LEU A 293 6.79 23.84 -3.70
CA LEU A 293 6.68 24.13 -5.13
C LEU A 293 7.21 25.52 -5.52
N GLY A 294 7.27 26.49 -4.60
CA GLY A 294 7.62 27.87 -4.89
C GLY A 294 6.58 28.61 -5.75
N VAL A 295 5.29 28.31 -5.56
CA VAL A 295 4.18 28.87 -6.35
C VAL A 295 3.18 29.62 -5.48
N THR A 296 2.45 30.56 -6.09
CA THR A 296 1.45 31.41 -5.40
C THR A 296 0.13 31.47 -6.19
N GLY A 297 -0.85 32.21 -5.68
CA GLY A 297 -2.09 32.52 -6.41
C GLY A 297 -2.91 31.30 -6.83
N GLN A 298 -3.33 31.26 -8.10
CA GLN A 298 -4.15 30.16 -8.62
C GLN A 298 -3.39 28.84 -8.72
N ALA A 299 -2.09 28.87 -9.04
CA ALA A 299 -1.27 27.66 -9.09
C ALA A 299 -1.16 27.00 -7.71
N LEU A 300 -0.97 27.81 -6.65
CA LEU A 300 -0.99 27.33 -5.27
C LEU A 300 -2.35 26.73 -4.88
N ARG A 301 -3.46 27.45 -5.14
CA ARG A 301 -4.82 26.94 -4.88
C ARG A 301 -5.14 25.63 -5.62
N GLN A 302 -4.50 25.38 -6.76
CA GLN A 302 -4.65 24.13 -7.50
C GLN A 302 -3.78 23.01 -6.93
N ALA A 303 -2.54 23.30 -6.54
CA ALA A 303 -1.63 22.33 -5.92
C ALA A 303 -2.14 21.85 -4.55
N VAL A 304 -2.71 22.74 -3.72
CA VAL A 304 -3.27 22.38 -2.40
C VAL A 304 -4.38 21.33 -2.51
N LYS A 305 -5.15 21.29 -3.59
CA LYS A 305 -6.20 20.29 -3.84
C LYS A 305 -5.69 18.85 -4.06
N GLN A 306 -4.36 18.66 -4.15
CA GLN A 306 -3.76 17.32 -4.11
C GLN A 306 -3.73 16.73 -2.70
N HIS A 307 -3.71 17.58 -1.67
CA HIS A 307 -3.53 17.21 -0.26
C HIS A 307 -4.76 17.53 0.61
N TYR A 308 -5.61 18.47 0.18
CA TYR A 308 -6.79 18.95 0.91
C TYR A 308 -8.07 18.91 0.05
N GLU A 309 -9.18 18.51 0.67
CA GLU A 309 -10.55 18.79 0.19
C GLU A 309 -11.38 19.34 1.37
N PRO A 310 -12.07 20.48 1.23
CA PRO A 310 -12.88 21.06 2.30
C PRO A 310 -14.01 20.14 2.80
N GLY A 311 -14.26 20.17 4.10
CA GLY A 311 -15.20 19.29 4.82
C GLY A 311 -14.74 17.83 4.91
N LYS A 312 -13.49 17.54 4.50
CA LYS A 312 -12.89 16.19 4.47
C LYS A 312 -11.53 16.22 5.15
N VAL A 313 -11.47 16.69 6.39
CA VAL A 313 -10.31 16.53 7.28
C VAL A 313 -10.65 15.53 8.40
N MET A 314 -9.72 14.61 8.68
CA MET A 314 -9.85 13.56 9.70
C MET A 314 -8.64 13.59 10.61
N ALA A 315 -8.81 13.19 11.86
CA ALA A 315 -7.71 12.98 12.79
C ALA A 315 -7.39 11.49 12.95
N ILE A 316 -6.15 11.14 12.69
CA ILE A 316 -5.59 9.79 12.83
C ILE A 316 -4.76 9.73 14.11
N HIS A 317 -4.99 8.69 14.91
CA HIS A 317 -4.20 8.39 16.10
C HIS A 317 -3.07 7.40 15.77
N VAL A 318 -1.87 7.69 16.27
CA VAL A 318 -0.67 6.83 16.17
C VAL A 318 -0.13 6.61 17.57
N LEU A 319 -0.12 5.35 18.01
CA LEU A 319 0.63 4.91 19.18
C LEU A 319 2.09 4.70 18.76
N ASP A 320 3.04 5.29 19.48
CA ASP A 320 4.47 5.12 19.16
C ASP A 320 5.05 3.81 19.70
N GLN A 321 6.02 3.25 18.97
CA GLN A 321 6.62 1.95 19.23
C GLN A 321 7.43 1.97 20.53
N GLY A 322 7.07 1.10 21.48
CA GLY A 322 7.76 0.99 22.76
C GLY A 322 7.28 1.96 23.85
N ALA A 323 6.13 2.60 23.66
CA ALA A 323 5.42 3.32 24.71
C ALA A 323 5.26 2.47 26.00
N THR A 324 5.81 2.95 27.11
CA THR A 324 5.75 2.31 28.43
C THR A 324 4.46 2.66 29.17
N GLU A 325 4.07 1.81 30.12
CA GLU A 325 2.81 1.91 30.90
C GLU A 325 2.60 3.27 31.60
N GLU A 326 3.67 4.00 31.90
CA GLU A 326 3.59 5.29 32.59
C GLU A 326 3.09 6.46 31.72
N SER A 327 3.16 6.35 30.38
CA SER A 327 2.60 7.35 29.45
C SER A 327 2.55 6.83 28.00
N PRO A 328 1.47 6.15 27.57
CA PRO A 328 1.27 5.84 26.15
C PRO A 328 1.07 7.12 25.33
N THR A 329 2.10 7.52 24.58
CA THR A 329 2.09 8.73 23.73
C THR A 329 1.31 8.49 22.44
N VAL A 330 -0.03 8.46 22.56
CA VAL A 330 -0.92 8.51 21.40
C VAL A 330 -0.83 9.90 20.78
N ARG A 331 -0.23 10.00 19.59
CA ARG A 331 -0.12 11.24 18.83
C ARG A 331 -1.25 11.36 17.81
N ARG A 332 -1.80 12.57 17.68
CA ARG A 332 -2.95 12.88 16.81
C ARG A 332 -2.49 13.71 15.62
N PHE A 333 -2.76 13.23 14.40
CA PHE A 333 -2.36 13.86 13.15
C PHE A 333 -3.57 14.12 12.26
N LEU A 334 -3.68 15.32 11.71
CA LEU A 334 -4.76 15.70 10.80
C LEU A 334 -4.38 15.33 9.36
N VAL A 335 -5.30 14.71 8.62
CA VAL A 335 -5.13 14.31 7.21
C VAL A 335 -6.36 14.68 6.38
N SER A 336 -6.22 14.75 5.06
CA SER A 336 -7.35 14.95 4.14
C SER A 336 -7.23 14.07 2.89
N ARG A 337 -6.63 14.56 1.79
CA ARG A 337 -6.43 13.79 0.56
C ARG A 337 -5.07 13.09 0.59
N PRO A 338 -5.00 11.78 0.34
CA PRO A 338 -3.73 11.08 0.24
C PRO A 338 -3.06 11.34 -1.12
N VAL A 339 -1.73 11.26 -1.15
CA VAL A 339 -0.93 11.26 -2.38
C VAL A 339 -1.05 9.92 -3.13
N VAL A 340 -1.41 8.84 -2.43
CA VAL A 340 -1.66 7.50 -2.98
C VAL A 340 -2.89 6.87 -2.33
N SER A 341 -3.81 6.35 -3.14
CA SER A 341 -4.96 5.57 -2.68
C SER A 341 -4.73 4.08 -2.95
N PRO A 342 -5.27 3.17 -2.11
CA PRO A 342 -5.19 1.74 -2.36
C PRO A 342 -6.08 1.37 -3.54
N LEU A 343 -5.46 0.87 -4.61
CA LEU A 343 -6.14 0.44 -5.83
C LEU A 343 -6.18 -1.09 -5.97
N SER A 344 -5.61 -1.84 -5.02
CA SER A 344 -5.79 -3.28 -4.86
C SER A 344 -6.64 -3.56 -3.62
N LEU A 345 -7.32 -4.71 -3.63
CA LEU A 345 -8.12 -5.19 -2.50
C LEU A 345 -7.22 -5.77 -1.41
N SER A 346 -6.52 -6.86 -1.74
CA SER A 346 -5.51 -7.47 -0.88
C SER A 346 -4.18 -6.72 -0.98
N GLY A 347 -3.23 -7.08 -0.13
CA GLY A 347 -1.88 -6.52 -0.17
C GLY A 347 -1.62 -5.46 0.91
N ARG A 348 -0.68 -4.55 0.63
CA ARG A 348 -0.27 -3.47 1.56
C ARG A 348 -1.40 -2.46 1.81
N GLY A 349 -2.29 -2.23 0.85
CA GLY A 349 -3.40 -1.29 1.00
C GLY A 349 -2.96 0.15 1.31
N THR A 350 -1.73 0.52 0.92
CA THR A 350 -1.05 1.73 1.39
C THR A 350 -1.81 3.01 1.08
N ARG A 351 -1.96 3.86 2.09
CA ARG A 351 -2.30 5.28 1.98
C ARG A 351 -1.11 6.10 2.43
N GLY A 352 -0.82 7.19 1.73
CA GLY A 352 0.20 8.17 2.11
C GLY A 352 -0.41 9.56 2.16
N PHE A 353 -0.26 10.28 3.26
CA PHE A 353 -0.86 11.60 3.46
C PHE A 353 0.21 12.65 3.78
N TRP A 354 0.07 13.85 3.22
CA TRP A 354 0.54 15.03 3.91
C TRP A 354 -0.39 15.30 5.09
N ALA A 355 0.18 15.44 6.27
CA ALA A 355 -0.54 15.48 7.54
C ALA A 355 -0.04 16.64 8.41
N VAL A 356 -0.84 17.09 9.36
CA VAL A 356 -0.43 18.09 10.36
C VAL A 356 -0.34 17.45 11.74
N ASP A 357 0.82 17.55 12.38
CA ASP A 357 0.97 17.30 13.82
C ASP A 357 0.36 18.48 14.59
N VAL A 358 -0.73 18.23 15.33
CA VAL A 358 -1.44 19.26 16.08
C VAL A 358 -0.62 19.89 17.21
N VAL A 359 0.38 19.16 17.72
CA VAL A 359 1.24 19.62 18.83
C VAL A 359 2.39 20.45 18.31
N SER A 360 3.17 19.92 17.34
CA SER A 360 4.32 20.65 16.79
C SER A 360 3.96 21.70 15.73
N ARG A 361 2.72 21.68 15.23
CA ARG A 361 2.21 22.54 14.13
C ARG A 361 3.08 22.50 12.88
N ARG A 362 3.59 21.30 12.57
CA ARG A 362 4.39 21.03 11.36
C ARG A 362 3.63 20.09 10.43
N VAL A 363 3.87 20.26 9.13
CA VAL A 363 3.46 19.27 8.14
C VAL A 363 4.44 18.10 8.19
N VAL A 364 3.90 16.89 8.23
CA VAL A 364 4.60 15.60 8.30
C VAL A 364 3.96 14.64 7.29
N PHE A 365 4.62 13.53 6.97
CA PHE A 365 4.04 12.48 6.13
C PHE A 365 3.51 11.34 6.99
N VAL A 366 2.30 10.85 6.74
CA VAL A 366 1.73 9.66 7.38
C VAL A 366 1.55 8.55 6.34
N LYS A 367 2.27 7.44 6.51
CA LYS A 367 2.10 6.18 5.77
C LYS A 367 1.25 5.24 6.62
N ASP A 368 0.12 4.78 6.07
CA ASP A 368 -0.87 3.90 6.69
C ASP A 368 -0.95 2.63 5.82
N THR A 369 -0.55 1.47 6.36
CA THR A 369 -0.22 0.27 5.56
C THR A 369 -0.39 -1.06 6.31
N TRP A 370 -0.58 -2.14 5.55
CA TRP A 370 -0.80 -3.51 6.03
C TRP A 370 0.41 -4.41 5.75
N ARG A 371 1.36 -4.38 6.69
CA ARG A 371 2.59 -5.20 6.64
C ARG A 371 2.27 -6.69 6.84
N THR A 372 3.08 -7.57 6.25
CA THR A 372 2.96 -9.02 6.46
C THR A 372 3.38 -9.41 7.87
N GLY A 373 2.69 -10.37 8.48
CA GLY A 373 2.90 -10.76 9.88
C GLY A 373 4.29 -11.38 10.15
N HIS A 374 4.91 -11.97 9.12
CA HIS A 374 6.23 -12.59 9.17
C HIS A 374 7.38 -11.61 8.85
N SER A 375 7.11 -10.31 8.62
CA SER A 375 8.18 -9.31 8.42
C SER A 375 8.79 -8.94 9.77
N GLU A 376 9.96 -9.51 10.10
CA GLU A 376 10.62 -9.31 11.39
C GLU A 376 11.06 -7.85 11.65
N GLY A 377 11.30 -7.06 10.60
CA GLY A 377 11.59 -5.62 10.71
C GLY A 377 10.37 -4.73 10.44
N LYS A 378 10.20 -3.68 11.24
CA LYS A 378 9.30 -2.56 10.93
C LYS A 378 10.10 -1.46 10.24
N GLU A 379 9.53 -0.82 9.22
CA GLU A 379 10.20 0.24 8.46
C GLU A 379 10.69 1.39 9.34
N GLY A 380 9.92 1.80 10.35
CA GLY A 380 10.31 2.83 11.32
C GLY A 380 11.50 2.44 12.20
N ASP A 381 11.66 1.16 12.56
CA ASP A 381 12.84 0.68 13.29
C ASP A 381 14.08 0.71 12.39
N THR A 382 13.95 0.26 11.13
CA THR A 382 15.01 0.37 10.11
C THR A 382 15.45 1.82 9.90
N LEU A 383 14.51 2.74 9.71
CA LEU A 383 14.81 4.15 9.48
C LEU A 383 15.43 4.84 10.71
N LYS A 384 14.97 4.52 11.92
CA LYS A 384 15.62 4.97 13.18
C LYS A 384 17.07 4.50 13.22
N HIS A 385 17.32 3.22 12.95
CA HIS A 385 18.68 2.67 12.98
C HIS A 385 19.60 3.30 11.92
N LEU A 386 19.12 3.45 10.68
CA LEU A 386 19.88 4.10 9.60
C LEU A 386 20.25 5.56 9.98
N ALA A 387 19.35 6.29 10.66
CA ALA A 387 19.64 7.63 11.16
C ALA A 387 20.67 7.62 12.31
N GLU A 388 20.60 6.65 13.23
CA GLU A 388 21.57 6.48 14.34
C GLU A 388 23.00 6.22 13.86
N VAL A 389 23.16 5.37 12.84
CA VAL A 389 24.49 5.11 12.23
C VAL A 389 24.91 6.23 11.26
N GLY A 390 24.07 7.24 11.06
CA GLY A 390 24.38 8.47 10.33
C GLY A 390 24.25 8.35 8.81
N VAL A 391 23.33 7.51 8.30
CA VAL A 391 22.97 7.49 6.87
C VAL A 391 22.29 8.81 6.49
N ARG A 392 22.79 9.44 5.43
CA ARG A 392 22.26 10.72 4.92
C ARG A 392 21.10 10.50 3.95
N ASN A 393 20.33 11.57 3.73
CA ASN A 393 19.32 11.66 2.66
C ASN A 393 18.19 10.60 2.74
N ILE A 394 17.84 10.24 3.97
CA ILE A 394 16.69 9.41 4.36
C ILE A 394 15.68 10.23 5.19
N PRO A 395 14.40 9.83 5.26
CA PRO A 395 13.40 10.53 6.06
C PRO A 395 13.60 10.31 7.57
N HIS A 396 13.42 11.36 8.37
CA HIS A 396 13.43 11.29 9.82
C HIS A 396 12.11 10.71 10.37
N VAL A 397 12.18 9.71 11.25
CA VAL A 397 10.99 9.10 11.88
C VAL A 397 10.47 9.95 13.05
N VAL A 398 9.20 10.36 12.97
CA VAL A 398 8.53 11.18 14.00
C VAL A 398 7.78 10.33 15.03
N ALA A 399 7.13 9.26 14.57
CA ALA A 399 6.45 8.24 15.37
C ALA A 399 6.13 7.04 14.46
N HIS A 400 5.99 5.84 15.01
CA HIS A 400 5.44 4.69 14.27
C HIS A 400 4.94 3.60 15.20
N GLY A 401 4.01 2.77 14.75
CA GLY A 401 3.50 1.66 15.55
C GLY A 401 2.53 0.77 14.80
N ASP A 402 2.30 -0.42 15.35
CA ASP A 402 1.16 -1.24 14.92
C ASP A 402 -0.13 -0.58 15.42
N VAL A 403 -1.19 -0.54 14.60
CA VAL A 403 -2.43 0.19 14.95
C VAL A 403 -3.28 -0.66 15.91
N PRO A 404 -3.70 -0.12 17.07
CA PRO A 404 -4.47 -0.88 18.04
C PRO A 404 -5.95 -1.04 17.62
N THR A 405 -6.64 -2.06 18.12
CA THR A 405 -8.08 -2.30 17.87
C THR A 405 -8.95 -1.24 18.53
N HIS A 406 -8.45 -0.60 19.57
CA HIS A 406 -9.10 0.46 20.35
C HIS A 406 -8.03 1.34 21.01
N ILE A 407 -8.37 2.56 21.40
CA ILE A 407 -7.45 3.45 22.13
C ILE A 407 -7.68 3.24 23.63
N ALA A 408 -6.70 2.64 24.32
CA ALA A 408 -6.72 2.38 25.75
C ALA A 408 -5.39 2.77 26.43
N PRO A 409 -5.38 3.00 27.77
CA PRO A 409 -4.15 3.29 28.52
C PRO A 409 -3.17 2.11 28.58
N THR A 410 -3.67 0.88 28.45
CA THR A 410 -2.91 -0.38 28.46
C THR A 410 -3.35 -1.21 27.26
N LEU A 411 -2.42 -1.88 26.58
CA LEU A 411 -2.69 -2.68 25.39
C LEU A 411 -1.94 -4.00 25.45
N ASP A 412 -2.67 -5.11 25.32
CA ASP A 412 -2.13 -6.45 25.22
C ASP A 412 -1.64 -6.79 23.80
N VAL A 413 -0.90 -7.88 23.66
CA VAL A 413 -0.40 -8.38 22.36
C VAL A 413 -1.54 -8.67 21.36
N GLY A 414 -2.75 -8.94 21.86
CA GLY A 414 -3.97 -9.15 21.07
C GLY A 414 -4.67 -7.89 20.59
N ASP A 415 -4.35 -6.72 21.15
CA ASP A 415 -5.10 -5.47 20.94
C ASP A 415 -4.70 -4.71 19.67
N PHE A 416 -4.28 -5.42 18.62
CA PHE A 416 -3.86 -4.82 17.36
C PHE A 416 -4.70 -5.27 16.17
N GLN A 417 -4.89 -4.37 15.21
CA GLN A 417 -5.65 -4.64 14.01
C GLN A 417 -4.89 -5.61 13.09
N ILE A 418 -5.45 -6.80 12.93
CA ILE A 418 -4.88 -7.91 12.17
C ILE A 418 -5.99 -8.49 11.25
N THR A 419 -5.61 -8.94 10.06
CA THR A 419 -6.53 -9.68 9.17
C THR A 419 -7.02 -10.98 9.81
N LYS A 420 -8.17 -11.48 9.36
CA LYS A 420 -8.70 -12.78 9.80
C LYS A 420 -8.74 -13.82 8.68
N THR A 421 -8.74 -13.42 7.41
CA THR A 421 -8.90 -14.38 6.29
C THR A 421 -7.83 -15.47 6.29
N ASP A 422 -6.58 -15.11 6.60
CA ASP A 422 -5.45 -16.04 6.72
C ASP A 422 -5.64 -17.17 7.74
N SER A 423 -6.46 -16.99 8.79
CA SER A 423 -6.63 -18.03 9.82
C SER A 423 -7.55 -19.19 9.40
N TYR A 424 -8.24 -19.08 8.26
CA TYR A 424 -9.20 -20.08 7.79
C TYR A 424 -8.66 -21.02 6.69
N LYS A 425 -7.41 -20.82 6.23
CA LYS A 425 -6.71 -21.59 5.18
C LYS A 425 -6.73 -23.12 5.32
N SER A 426 -6.91 -23.62 6.54
CA SER A 426 -6.82 -25.04 6.89
C SER A 426 -8.16 -25.59 7.40
N THR A 427 -9.27 -24.96 7.02
CA THR A 427 -10.61 -25.35 7.49
C THR A 427 -11.24 -26.43 6.61
N PRO A 428 -11.99 -27.41 7.17
CA PRO A 428 -12.54 -28.52 6.39
C PRO A 428 -13.62 -28.16 5.38
N TRP A 429 -14.25 -26.99 5.52
CA TRP A 429 -15.31 -26.50 4.63
C TRP A 429 -14.78 -25.80 3.38
N GLN A 430 -13.48 -25.51 3.33
CA GLN A 430 -12.87 -24.67 2.32
C GLN A 430 -12.79 -25.38 0.96
N ILE A 431 -13.36 -24.75 -0.07
CA ILE A 431 -13.11 -25.12 -1.47
C ILE A 431 -12.15 -24.10 -2.10
N THR A 432 -10.95 -24.55 -2.45
CA THR A 432 -9.88 -23.79 -3.12
C THR A 432 -9.13 -24.71 -4.08
N ALA A 433 -8.61 -24.19 -5.19
CA ALA A 433 -7.62 -24.92 -5.98
C ALA A 433 -6.31 -25.05 -5.19
N GLU A 434 -5.59 -26.17 -5.33
CA GLU A 434 -4.55 -26.60 -4.38
C GLU A 434 -3.37 -25.61 -4.27
N ASP A 435 -2.95 -24.98 -5.37
CA ASP A 435 -1.83 -24.00 -5.40
C ASP A 435 -2.20 -22.59 -4.87
N THR A 436 -3.45 -22.36 -4.50
CA THR A 436 -4.02 -21.01 -4.29
C THR A 436 -3.65 -20.40 -2.93
N LEU A 437 -3.32 -21.24 -1.93
CA LEU A 437 -3.21 -20.83 -0.53
C LEU A 437 -1.87 -20.20 -0.14
N SER A 438 -0.90 -20.18 -1.04
CA SER A 438 0.45 -19.65 -0.83
C SER A 438 0.48 -18.13 -0.63
N HIS A 439 -0.30 -17.37 -1.42
CA HIS A 439 -0.27 -15.90 -1.48
C HIS A 439 -0.97 -15.21 -0.31
N MET A 440 -2.07 -15.80 0.17
CA MET A 440 -2.82 -15.26 1.31
C MET A 440 -1.90 -15.20 2.55
N SER A 441 -1.83 -14.06 3.21
CA SER A 441 -0.92 -13.87 4.35
C SER A 441 -1.57 -13.06 5.46
N ARG A 442 -1.24 -13.39 6.72
CA ARG A 442 -1.62 -12.55 7.86
C ARG A 442 -1.00 -11.18 7.68
N ARG A 443 -1.79 -10.12 7.83
CA ARG A 443 -1.31 -8.75 7.81
C ARG A 443 -1.69 -8.03 9.09
N LYS A 444 -0.77 -7.20 9.59
CA LYS A 444 -0.97 -6.31 10.74
C LYS A 444 -1.01 -4.88 10.25
N HIS A 445 -1.96 -4.09 10.74
CA HIS A 445 -2.07 -2.68 10.39
C HIS A 445 -0.95 -1.88 11.08
N TYR A 446 -0.30 -0.98 10.36
CA TYR A 446 0.89 -0.26 10.79
C TYR A 446 0.88 1.18 10.27
N ARG A 447 1.30 2.12 11.11
CA ARG A 447 1.48 3.53 10.78
C ARG A 447 2.92 3.97 10.97
N LEU A 448 3.42 4.75 10.03
CA LEU A 448 4.73 5.39 10.06
C LEU A 448 4.57 6.88 9.76
N VAL A 449 5.08 7.71 10.66
CA VAL A 449 5.07 9.17 10.52
C VAL A 449 6.49 9.66 10.28
N LEU A 450 6.70 10.40 9.20
CA LEU A 450 7.99 10.92 8.75
C LEU A 450 7.99 12.45 8.78
N GLY A 451 9.10 13.06 9.22
CA GLY A 451 9.24 14.51 9.33
C GLY A 451 9.52 15.22 8.00
N SER A 452 9.79 14.47 6.94
CA SER A 452 10.08 14.98 5.60
C SER A 452 8.85 14.89 4.72
N VAL A 453 8.40 16.02 4.17
CA VAL A 453 7.37 16.09 3.12
C VAL A 453 7.94 16.78 1.90
N GLY A 454 7.46 16.36 0.73
CA GLY A 454 7.98 16.82 -0.55
C GLY A 454 7.19 16.23 -1.70
N TYR A 455 7.67 16.49 -2.92
CA TYR A 455 7.08 15.99 -4.15
C TYR A 455 8.00 14.96 -4.78
N ASP A 456 7.44 13.88 -5.28
CA ASP A 456 8.09 12.87 -6.13
C ASP A 456 9.02 13.50 -7.20
N ILE A 457 10.15 12.84 -7.52
CA ILE A 457 11.19 13.35 -8.45
C ILE A 457 10.65 13.75 -9.82
N ARG A 458 9.52 13.19 -10.27
CA ARG A 458 8.80 13.60 -11.49
C ARG A 458 8.37 15.07 -11.47
N PHE A 459 8.44 15.77 -10.34
CA PHE A 459 8.20 17.21 -10.17
C PHE A 459 9.48 18.07 -10.27
N LEU A 460 10.61 17.53 -10.75
CA LEU A 460 11.85 18.26 -11.02
C LEU A 460 11.66 19.55 -11.84
N ARG A 461 12.46 20.58 -11.58
CA ARG A 461 12.45 21.86 -12.31
C ARG A 461 13.37 21.89 -13.54
N GLY A 462 14.35 21.00 -13.60
CA GLY A 462 15.31 20.93 -14.70
C GLY A 462 16.44 19.95 -14.43
N THR A 463 17.42 19.96 -15.34
CA THR A 463 18.64 19.14 -15.32
C THR A 463 19.43 19.27 -14.00
N GLU A 464 19.59 20.49 -13.49
CA GLU A 464 20.28 20.78 -12.21
C GLU A 464 19.64 20.01 -11.04
N GLU A 465 18.32 20.14 -10.86
CA GLU A 465 17.60 19.53 -9.74
C GLU A 465 17.52 18.00 -9.87
N LEU A 466 17.44 17.46 -11.10
CA LEU A 466 17.48 16.02 -11.34
C LEU A 466 18.82 15.43 -10.89
N LEU A 467 19.95 15.98 -11.36
CA LEU A 467 21.27 15.41 -11.05
C LEU A 467 21.68 15.61 -9.59
N HIS A 468 21.35 16.75 -8.97
CA HIS A 468 21.60 16.95 -7.54
C HIS A 468 20.76 16.00 -6.67
N ALA A 469 19.45 15.89 -6.91
CA ALA A 469 18.59 15.00 -6.11
C ALA A 469 18.93 13.52 -6.32
N SER A 470 19.33 13.11 -7.52
CA SER A 470 19.81 11.75 -7.75
C SER A 470 21.16 11.48 -7.08
N TYR A 471 22.07 12.46 -7.02
CA TYR A 471 23.32 12.34 -6.26
C TYR A 471 23.08 12.27 -4.74
N ASP A 472 22.08 12.99 -4.22
CA ASP A 472 21.64 12.83 -2.83
C ASP A 472 21.17 11.39 -2.53
N VAL A 473 20.42 10.78 -3.47
CA VAL A 473 19.93 9.40 -3.34
C VAL A 473 21.07 8.38 -3.49
N PHE A 474 22.01 8.60 -4.41
CA PHE A 474 23.24 7.81 -4.50
C PHE A 474 24.01 7.83 -3.18
N THR A 475 24.09 9.00 -2.54
CA THR A 475 24.70 9.17 -1.22
C THR A 475 23.98 8.34 -0.14
N ALA A 476 22.65 8.26 -0.16
CA ALA A 476 21.89 7.40 0.76
C ALA A 476 22.17 5.91 0.53
N ILE A 477 22.21 5.46 -0.72
CA ILE A 477 22.51 4.06 -1.11
C ILE A 477 23.91 3.67 -0.64
N ARG A 478 24.91 4.53 -0.89
CA ARG A 478 26.30 4.31 -0.45
C ARG A 478 26.39 4.25 1.07
N ASP A 479 25.86 5.26 1.75
CA ASP A 479 25.91 5.36 3.21
C ASP A 479 25.24 4.14 3.88
N ALA A 480 24.11 3.64 3.33
CA ALA A 480 23.42 2.47 3.86
C ALA A 480 24.23 1.17 3.71
N LEU A 481 24.97 1.00 2.61
CA LEU A 481 25.88 -0.14 2.47
C LEU A 481 27.09 -0.01 3.41
N GLU A 482 27.72 1.17 3.49
CA GLU A 482 28.93 1.38 4.29
C GLU A 482 28.69 1.29 5.80
N LYS A 483 27.49 1.71 6.27
CA LYS A 483 27.19 1.91 7.70
C LYS A 483 26.27 0.84 8.30
N ASP A 484 25.40 0.21 7.50
CA ASP A 484 24.46 -0.85 7.94
C ASP A 484 24.55 -2.14 7.09
N SER A 485 25.46 -2.21 6.11
CA SER A 485 25.53 -3.33 5.17
C SER A 485 24.17 -3.62 4.50
N ARG A 486 23.48 -2.58 3.99
CA ARG A 486 22.12 -2.68 3.45
C ARG A 486 22.01 -2.28 1.97
N VAL A 487 21.06 -2.91 1.27
CA VAL A 487 20.56 -2.52 -0.07
C VAL A 487 19.06 -2.18 -0.01
N HIS A 488 18.60 -1.26 -0.85
CA HIS A 488 17.23 -0.73 -0.86
C HIS A 488 16.25 -1.63 -1.63
N ARG A 489 16.64 -2.11 -2.81
CA ARG A 489 15.89 -3.04 -3.68
C ARG A 489 14.59 -2.50 -4.29
N ASP A 490 14.37 -1.18 -4.25
CA ASP A 490 13.21 -0.53 -4.90
C ASP A 490 13.47 0.97 -5.17
N VAL A 491 14.62 1.28 -5.78
CA VAL A 491 14.91 2.64 -6.22
C VAL A 491 14.04 2.95 -7.45
N SER A 492 13.10 3.89 -7.29
CA SER A 492 12.11 4.22 -8.30
C SER A 492 11.79 5.72 -8.28
N THR A 493 11.08 6.22 -9.31
CA THR A 493 10.59 7.61 -9.30
C THR A 493 9.63 7.89 -8.14
N GLY A 494 8.80 6.91 -7.75
CA GLY A 494 7.88 7.00 -6.62
C GLY A 494 8.56 7.07 -5.26
N ASN A 495 9.77 6.51 -5.14
CA ASN A 495 10.50 6.35 -3.89
C ASN A 495 11.59 7.42 -3.69
N ILE A 496 11.66 8.43 -4.56
CA ILE A 496 12.53 9.60 -4.40
C ILE A 496 11.67 10.86 -4.33
N ILE A 497 11.76 11.59 -3.22
CA ILE A 497 11.07 12.87 -3.04
C ILE A 497 12.06 14.03 -3.03
N LEU A 498 11.64 15.14 -3.65
CA LEU A 498 12.29 16.44 -3.68
C LEU A 498 11.76 17.26 -2.50
N VAL A 499 12.64 17.54 -1.54
CA VAL A 499 12.32 18.28 -0.31
C VAL A 499 13.03 19.63 -0.32
N ARG A 500 12.28 20.72 -0.19
CA ARG A 500 12.82 22.04 0.13
C ARG A 500 12.97 22.14 1.64
N GLU A 501 14.21 22.17 2.11
CA GLU A 501 14.48 22.45 3.51
C GLU A 501 14.17 23.93 3.84
N HIS A 502 13.74 24.18 5.08
CA HIS A 502 13.49 25.53 5.59
C HIS A 502 14.78 26.37 5.76
N SER A 503 15.95 25.80 5.47
CA SER A 503 17.28 26.41 5.50
C SER A 503 17.55 27.41 4.36
N GLY A 504 16.61 27.58 3.42
CA GLY A 504 16.71 28.57 2.34
C GLY A 504 17.45 28.09 1.09
N GLN A 505 17.76 26.80 0.97
CA GLN A 505 18.39 26.23 -0.23
C GLN A 505 17.51 26.40 -1.48
N LYS A 506 18.14 26.76 -2.61
CA LYS A 506 17.47 27.05 -3.88
C LYS A 506 17.02 25.77 -4.60
N ILE A 507 17.87 24.74 -4.59
CA ILE A 507 17.62 23.41 -5.16
C ILE A 507 16.92 22.56 -4.09
N ARG A 508 15.99 21.69 -4.46
CA ARG A 508 15.41 20.71 -3.53
C ARG A 508 16.34 19.51 -3.39
N LYS A 509 16.46 19.04 -2.16
CA LYS A 509 17.25 17.87 -1.78
C LYS A 509 16.53 16.59 -2.17
N GLY A 510 17.27 15.61 -2.66
CA GLY A 510 16.76 14.25 -2.86
C GLY A 510 16.67 13.50 -1.53
N VAL A 511 15.54 12.85 -1.27
CA VAL A 511 15.37 11.96 -0.11
C VAL A 511 14.82 10.62 -0.58
N LEU A 512 15.53 9.54 -0.24
CA LEU A 512 15.15 8.16 -0.56
C LEU A 512 14.20 7.61 0.52
N ILE A 513 12.99 7.24 0.11
CA ILE A 513 11.91 6.74 0.98
C ILE A 513 11.52 5.30 0.62
N ASP A 514 10.63 4.70 1.41
CA ASP A 514 10.10 3.33 1.25
C ASP A 514 11.11 2.21 1.50
N TRP A 515 11.69 2.20 2.70
CA TRP A 515 12.74 1.24 3.10
C TRP A 515 12.21 -0.15 3.50
N GLU A 516 10.92 -0.43 3.29
CA GLU A 516 10.30 -1.72 3.68
C GLU A 516 10.80 -2.92 2.87
N SER A 517 11.21 -2.72 1.62
CA SER A 517 11.78 -3.75 0.73
C SER A 517 13.27 -4.04 1.00
N SER A 518 13.92 -3.19 1.80
CA SER A 518 15.37 -3.25 2.03
C SER A 518 15.80 -4.51 2.77
N CYS A 519 17.05 -4.93 2.58
CA CYS A 519 17.64 -6.00 3.37
C CYS A 519 19.14 -5.83 3.57
N GLY A 520 19.66 -6.47 4.61
CA GLY A 520 21.10 -6.61 4.80
C GLY A 520 21.73 -7.45 3.70
N VAL A 521 23.03 -7.23 3.46
CA VAL A 521 23.90 -8.05 2.60
C VAL A 521 24.71 -9.04 3.44
N ASP A 522 25.07 -10.16 2.83
CA ASP A 522 25.98 -11.15 3.42
C ASP A 522 27.46 -10.82 3.16
N ASP A 523 28.37 -11.65 3.68
CA ASP A 523 29.83 -11.47 3.55
C ASP A 523 30.32 -11.43 2.07
N THR A 524 29.48 -11.77 1.09
CA THR A 524 29.79 -11.67 -0.36
C THR A 524 29.34 -10.35 -1.00
N GLY A 525 28.64 -9.48 -0.26
CA GLY A 525 28.07 -8.22 -0.77
C GLY A 525 26.72 -8.39 -1.49
N LEU A 526 26.11 -9.56 -1.40
CA LEU A 526 24.79 -9.87 -1.98
C LEU A 526 23.70 -9.81 -0.90
N ALA A 527 22.49 -9.41 -1.30
CA ALA A 527 21.30 -9.43 -0.46
C ALA A 527 21.10 -10.77 0.24
N THR A 528 20.82 -10.74 1.54
CA THR A 528 20.45 -11.94 2.31
C THR A 528 19.18 -12.60 1.78
N LYS A 529 18.28 -11.82 1.19
CA LYS A 529 17.04 -12.28 0.55
C LYS A 529 17.21 -12.29 -0.97
N ALA A 530 17.04 -13.46 -1.57
CA ALA A 530 16.89 -13.60 -3.01
C ALA A 530 15.57 -12.97 -3.49
N GLY A 531 15.42 -12.88 -4.80
CA GLY A 531 14.19 -12.53 -5.48
C GLY A 531 14.07 -11.06 -5.86
N ARG A 532 13.35 -10.90 -6.96
CA ARG A 532 12.92 -9.70 -7.64
C ARG A 532 11.87 -8.94 -6.85
N GLY A 533 12.34 -8.07 -5.96
CA GLY A 533 11.54 -6.99 -5.37
C GLY A 533 11.68 -5.71 -6.20
N GLY A 534 10.69 -4.83 -6.10
CA GLY A 534 10.74 -3.46 -6.61
C GLY A 534 10.07 -3.20 -7.95
N THR A 535 10.21 -1.96 -8.42
CA THR A 535 9.49 -1.39 -9.56
C THR A 535 10.08 -1.85 -10.91
N TRP A 536 9.30 -2.58 -11.72
CA TRP A 536 9.71 -3.21 -12.98
C TRP A 536 10.51 -2.29 -13.92
N LEU A 537 10.00 -1.07 -14.15
CA LEU A 537 10.59 -0.10 -15.07
C LEU A 537 12.04 0.25 -14.71
N PHE A 538 12.37 0.32 -13.42
CA PHE A 538 13.69 0.77 -12.95
C PHE A 538 14.63 -0.38 -12.58
N MET A 539 14.12 -1.60 -12.44
CA MET A 539 14.89 -2.80 -12.10
C MET A 539 16.11 -3.05 -13.00
N SER A 540 17.18 -3.61 -12.45
CA SER A 540 18.39 -3.95 -13.22
C SER A 540 18.12 -4.99 -14.31
N ARG A 541 18.94 -4.98 -15.36
CA ARG A 541 18.82 -5.90 -16.49
C ARG A 541 18.97 -7.38 -16.09
N GLU A 542 19.82 -7.67 -15.11
CA GLU A 542 20.08 -9.04 -14.63
C GLU A 542 18.86 -9.58 -13.86
N LEU A 543 18.29 -8.79 -12.94
CA LEU A 543 17.07 -9.14 -12.18
C LEU A 543 15.82 -9.23 -13.08
N LEU A 544 15.79 -8.53 -14.21
CA LEU A 544 14.73 -8.67 -15.21
C LEU A 544 14.89 -9.91 -16.09
N TYR A 545 16.11 -10.42 -16.29
CA TYR A 545 16.37 -11.62 -17.07
C TYR A 545 16.17 -12.92 -16.25
N ASP A 546 16.31 -12.82 -14.93
CA ASP A 546 16.00 -13.89 -13.97
C ASP A 546 14.49 -14.16 -13.87
N HIS A 547 14.03 -15.15 -14.62
CA HIS A 547 12.65 -15.66 -14.62
C HIS A 547 12.40 -16.69 -13.50
N GLU A 548 13.43 -17.35 -12.98
CA GLU A 548 13.35 -18.29 -11.86
C GLU A 548 13.31 -17.58 -10.50
N ASN A 549 13.67 -16.29 -10.47
CA ASN A 549 13.57 -15.41 -9.31
C ASN A 549 14.52 -15.80 -8.16
N LEU A 550 15.69 -16.35 -8.51
CA LEU A 550 16.70 -16.90 -7.59
C LEU A 550 17.86 -15.94 -7.28
N MET A 551 18.05 -14.88 -8.09
CA MET A 551 19.15 -13.94 -7.89
C MET A 551 19.00 -13.13 -6.61
N LYS A 552 20.14 -12.83 -5.99
CA LYS A 552 20.27 -11.92 -4.85
C LYS A 552 20.74 -10.55 -5.35
N PRO A 553 19.94 -9.48 -5.22
CA PRO A 553 20.38 -8.13 -5.58
C PRO A 553 21.63 -7.68 -4.82
N SER A 554 22.39 -6.79 -5.43
CA SER A 554 23.57 -6.12 -4.87
C SER A 554 23.38 -4.60 -4.87
N VAL A 555 24.32 -3.85 -4.30
CA VAL A 555 24.29 -2.38 -4.40
C VAL A 555 24.37 -1.88 -5.86
N LYS A 556 24.94 -2.69 -6.77
CA LYS A 556 25.04 -2.35 -8.19
C LYS A 556 23.67 -2.32 -8.86
N ASP A 557 22.72 -3.11 -8.37
CA ASP A 557 21.34 -3.13 -8.86
C ASP A 557 20.57 -1.87 -8.41
N ASP A 558 20.79 -1.39 -7.17
CA ASP A 558 20.27 -0.09 -6.72
C ASP A 558 20.89 1.08 -7.51
N MET A 559 22.20 1.02 -7.80
CA MET A 559 22.89 2.00 -8.65
C MET A 559 22.35 2.00 -10.09
N GLU A 560 22.18 0.83 -10.72
CA GLU A 560 21.62 0.70 -12.07
C GLU A 560 20.17 1.22 -12.12
N SER A 561 19.39 0.93 -11.06
CA SER A 561 18.03 1.44 -10.93
C SER A 561 17.97 2.96 -10.85
N LEU A 562 18.90 3.59 -10.12
CA LEU A 562 19.03 5.06 -10.08
C LEU A 562 19.38 5.65 -11.45
N VAL A 563 20.26 5.01 -12.23
CA VAL A 563 20.57 5.44 -13.61
C VAL A 563 19.34 5.37 -14.51
N TYR A 564 18.52 4.32 -14.38
CA TYR A 564 17.26 4.22 -15.11
C TYR A 564 16.21 5.24 -14.65
N VAL A 565 16.18 5.62 -13.37
CA VAL A 565 15.36 6.76 -12.91
C VAL A 565 15.80 8.06 -13.56
N VAL A 566 17.10 8.36 -13.61
CA VAL A 566 17.61 9.59 -14.28
C VAL A 566 17.29 9.58 -15.78
N LEU A 567 17.53 8.46 -16.47
CA LEU A 567 17.22 8.33 -17.90
C LEU A 567 15.72 8.51 -18.17
N TYR A 568 14.86 7.87 -17.39
CA TYR A 568 13.40 7.99 -17.52
C TYR A 568 12.93 9.43 -17.28
N CYS A 569 13.46 10.10 -16.25
CA CYS A 569 13.13 11.49 -15.96
C CYS A 569 13.58 12.44 -17.06
N ALA A 570 14.78 12.23 -17.62
CA ALA A 570 15.29 13.00 -18.74
C ALA A 570 14.43 12.83 -20.00
N LEU A 571 14.01 11.60 -20.30
CA LEU A 571 13.16 11.27 -21.45
C LEU A 571 11.71 11.79 -21.31
N HIS A 572 11.18 11.94 -20.11
CA HIS A 572 9.81 12.46 -19.92
C HIS A 572 9.74 13.98 -19.71
N TRP A 573 10.77 14.58 -19.10
CA TRP A 573 10.68 15.96 -18.59
C TRP A 573 11.86 16.89 -18.95
N LEU A 574 12.86 16.46 -19.72
CA LEU A 574 13.91 17.35 -20.24
C LEU A 574 13.82 17.49 -21.78
N PRO A 575 14.32 18.59 -22.37
CA PRO A 575 14.20 18.82 -23.81
C PRO A 575 15.02 17.78 -24.59
N HIS A 576 14.48 17.24 -25.68
CA HIS A 576 15.21 16.34 -26.58
C HIS A 576 14.61 16.26 -27.99
N ASN A 577 15.38 15.69 -28.93
CA ASN A 577 15.03 15.54 -30.34
C ASN A 577 13.97 14.47 -30.70
N TYR A 578 13.56 13.60 -29.77
CA TYR A 578 12.64 12.50 -30.11
C TYR A 578 11.19 12.96 -30.27
N SER A 579 10.52 12.45 -31.31
CA SER A 579 9.09 12.60 -31.50
C SER A 579 8.31 11.72 -30.52
N LYS A 580 7.04 12.10 -30.28
CA LYS A 580 6.09 11.39 -29.41
C LYS A 580 6.03 9.88 -29.64
N ASP A 581 5.96 9.44 -30.89
CA ASP A 581 5.89 8.00 -31.21
C ASP A 581 7.23 7.29 -30.97
N LYS A 582 8.36 7.89 -31.37
CA LYS A 582 9.71 7.33 -31.09
C LYS A 582 9.98 7.21 -29.60
N LEU A 583 9.56 8.20 -28.81
CA LEU A 583 9.64 8.17 -27.36
C LEU A 583 8.75 7.05 -26.80
N THR A 584 7.52 6.90 -27.29
CA THR A 584 6.58 5.85 -26.85
C THR A 584 7.13 4.46 -27.15
N ASP A 585 7.63 4.21 -28.37
CA ASP A 585 8.25 2.93 -28.72
C ASP A 585 9.52 2.65 -27.90
N LEU A 586 10.34 3.67 -27.59
CA LEU A 586 11.48 3.52 -26.67
C LEU A 586 11.03 3.15 -25.26
N ILE A 587 10.09 3.89 -24.67
CA ILE A 587 9.63 3.63 -23.29
C ILE A 587 9.04 2.22 -23.20
N THR A 588 8.18 1.83 -24.15
CA THR A 588 7.61 0.49 -24.20
C THR A 588 8.67 -0.60 -24.34
N ALA A 589 9.63 -0.47 -25.26
CA ALA A 589 10.64 -1.50 -25.51
C ALA A 589 11.74 -1.58 -24.42
N PHE A 590 12.05 -0.47 -23.77
CA PHE A 590 13.16 -0.36 -22.81
C PHE A 590 12.72 -0.55 -21.36
N PHE A 591 11.61 0.08 -20.96
CA PHE A 591 11.16 0.13 -19.56
C PHE A 591 9.98 -0.83 -19.30
N GLU A 592 9.01 -0.93 -20.22
CA GLU A 592 7.75 -1.64 -19.97
C GLU A 592 7.73 -3.11 -20.46
N HIS A 593 8.67 -3.50 -21.33
CA HIS A 593 8.70 -4.82 -21.95
C HIS A 593 8.70 -5.96 -20.92
N LYS A 594 7.71 -6.86 -21.04
CA LYS A 594 7.53 -8.06 -20.23
C LYS A 594 7.03 -9.23 -21.09
N GLU A 595 7.62 -10.39 -20.89
CA GLU A 595 7.39 -11.61 -21.67
C GLU A 595 7.21 -12.79 -20.70
N ARG A 596 6.17 -13.61 -20.90
CA ARG A 596 5.88 -14.76 -20.00
C ARG A 596 6.74 -15.95 -20.41
N TYR A 597 7.43 -16.54 -19.43
CA TYR A 597 8.42 -17.59 -19.64
C TYR A 597 8.30 -18.58 -18.48
N ASP A 598 7.63 -19.72 -18.69
CA ASP A 598 7.35 -20.71 -17.65
C ASP A 598 8.64 -21.11 -16.90
N PRO A 599 8.75 -20.93 -15.56
CA PRO A 599 7.68 -20.71 -14.56
C PRO A 599 7.34 -19.24 -14.18
N GLY A 600 7.92 -18.23 -14.84
CA GLY A 600 7.78 -16.81 -14.47
C GLY A 600 7.50 -15.84 -15.63
N ILE A 601 8.05 -14.63 -15.48
CA ILE A 601 7.99 -13.51 -16.43
C ILE A 601 9.40 -12.92 -16.50
N MET A 602 9.90 -12.61 -17.69
CA MET A 602 11.17 -11.92 -17.90
C MET A 602 11.01 -10.58 -18.65
N GLY A 603 12.05 -9.77 -18.63
CA GLY A 603 12.09 -8.44 -19.25
C GLY A 603 13.51 -8.06 -19.65
N GLY A 604 13.83 -6.77 -19.56
CA GLY A 604 15.22 -6.29 -19.67
C GLY A 604 15.85 -6.34 -21.06
N ARG A 605 15.23 -6.98 -22.06
CA ARG A 605 15.76 -7.10 -23.43
C ARG A 605 16.22 -5.77 -24.04
N GLY A 606 15.42 -4.70 -23.90
CA GLY A 606 15.80 -3.35 -24.35
C GLY A 606 17.00 -2.77 -23.59
N LYS A 607 17.08 -3.01 -22.28
CA LYS A 607 18.21 -2.61 -21.41
C LYS A 607 19.50 -3.33 -21.80
N ILE A 608 19.44 -4.64 -22.04
CA ILE A 608 20.58 -5.48 -22.50
C ILE A 608 21.12 -4.96 -23.83
N ILE A 609 20.25 -4.80 -24.84
CA ILE A 609 20.64 -4.27 -26.16
C ILE A 609 21.31 -2.89 -26.03
N ASN A 610 20.76 -2.00 -25.19
CA ASN A 610 21.36 -0.69 -24.96
C ASN A 610 22.70 -0.75 -24.20
N ALA A 611 22.86 -1.71 -23.30
CA ALA A 611 24.09 -1.92 -22.56
C ALA A 611 25.23 -2.41 -23.45
N GLU A 612 24.93 -3.16 -24.52
CA GLU A 612 25.91 -3.62 -25.52
C GLU A 612 26.32 -2.52 -26.50
N ASN A 613 25.36 -1.79 -27.08
CA ASN A 613 25.60 -0.96 -28.28
C ASN A 613 24.89 0.42 -28.25
N ARG A 614 24.28 0.79 -27.13
CA ARG A 614 23.54 2.06 -26.91
C ARG A 614 22.37 2.27 -27.89
N TYR A 615 21.76 1.21 -28.45
CA TYR A 615 20.73 1.30 -29.50
C TYR A 615 19.68 2.40 -29.28
N PHE A 616 19.10 2.44 -28.08
CA PHE A 616 18.00 3.33 -27.72
C PHE A 616 18.50 4.74 -27.34
N THR A 617 19.63 4.83 -26.62
CA THR A 617 20.12 6.10 -26.05
C THR A 617 21.06 6.89 -26.95
N ARG A 618 21.78 6.24 -27.89
CA ARG A 618 22.77 6.90 -28.77
C ARG A 618 22.18 7.99 -29.67
N GLY A 619 20.92 7.86 -30.07
CA GLY A 619 20.23 8.80 -30.95
C GLY A 619 19.58 9.97 -30.23
N VAL A 620 19.50 9.92 -28.90
CA VAL A 620 18.86 10.97 -28.08
C VAL A 620 19.82 12.15 -27.98
N VAL A 621 19.38 13.29 -28.49
CA VAL A 621 20.07 14.58 -28.35
C VAL A 621 19.22 15.40 -27.38
N PHE A 622 19.71 15.54 -26.14
CA PHE A 622 19.09 16.39 -25.12
C PHE A 622 19.42 17.86 -25.37
N GLY A 623 18.56 18.76 -24.89
CA GLY A 623 18.78 20.21 -24.96
C GLY A 623 19.92 20.68 -24.06
N SER A 624 20.13 20.02 -22.92
CA SER A 624 21.34 20.12 -22.12
C SER A 624 22.38 19.12 -22.63
N PRO A 625 23.59 19.56 -23.04
CA PRO A 625 24.69 18.63 -23.34
C PRO A 625 25.15 17.86 -22.09
N ALA A 626 25.08 18.48 -20.91
CA ALA A 626 25.59 17.92 -19.66
C ALA A 626 24.84 16.64 -19.26
N ILE A 627 23.49 16.60 -19.37
CA ILE A 627 22.75 15.36 -19.05
C ILE A 627 23.10 14.21 -20.01
N LYS A 628 23.45 14.51 -21.28
CA LYS A 628 23.89 13.50 -22.26
C LYS A 628 25.28 12.96 -21.91
N GLU A 629 26.22 13.85 -21.59
CA GLU A 629 27.58 13.51 -21.15
C GLU A 629 27.55 12.64 -19.88
N TRP A 630 26.75 13.04 -18.88
CA TRP A 630 26.56 12.29 -17.65
C TRP A 630 25.99 10.88 -17.93
N LEU A 631 24.90 10.79 -18.70
CA LEU A 631 24.26 9.52 -19.06
C LEU A 631 25.22 8.59 -19.84
N ASP A 632 25.95 9.12 -20.82
CA ASP A 632 26.90 8.33 -21.61
C ASP A 632 28.04 7.80 -20.74
N THR A 633 28.64 8.66 -19.91
CA THR A 633 29.76 8.31 -19.03
C THR A 633 29.36 7.24 -18.03
N VAL A 634 28.20 7.39 -17.39
CA VAL A 634 27.72 6.44 -16.37
C VAL A 634 27.27 5.12 -17.01
N MET A 635 26.66 5.14 -18.20
CA MET A 635 26.38 3.90 -18.93
C MET A 635 27.66 3.20 -19.41
N ASP A 636 28.70 3.95 -19.79
CA ASP A 636 30.02 3.41 -20.12
C ASP A 636 30.76 2.87 -18.89
N TYR A 637 30.58 3.43 -17.69
CA TYR A 637 31.04 2.81 -16.43
C TYR A 637 30.31 1.49 -16.19
N MET A 638 28.97 1.50 -16.21
CA MET A 638 28.10 0.35 -15.92
C MET A 638 28.27 -0.81 -16.91
N SER A 639 28.45 -0.50 -18.21
CA SER A 639 28.55 -1.50 -19.27
C SER A 639 29.41 -0.98 -20.43
N PRO A 640 30.75 -1.03 -20.32
CA PRO A 640 31.65 -0.48 -21.30
C PRO A 640 31.45 -1.09 -22.70
N ARG A 641 31.41 -0.23 -23.73
CA ARG A 641 31.41 -0.68 -25.14
C ARG A 641 32.70 -1.43 -25.45
N ALA A 642 32.66 -2.36 -26.40
CA ALA A 642 33.76 -3.30 -26.67
C ALA A 642 35.15 -2.64 -26.85
N HIS A 643 35.21 -1.45 -27.45
CA HIS A 643 36.45 -0.70 -27.69
C HIS A 643 36.91 0.17 -26.49
N GLN A 644 36.13 0.28 -25.43
CA GLN A 644 36.42 1.08 -24.22
C GLN A 644 36.48 0.21 -22.95
N LYS A 645 36.46 -1.13 -23.09
CA LYS A 645 36.44 -2.07 -21.96
C LYS A 645 37.61 -1.89 -20.99
N GLU A 646 38.82 -1.66 -21.48
CA GLU A 646 39.97 -1.38 -20.62
C GLU A 646 39.92 0.02 -20.00
N THR A 647 39.39 1.02 -20.71
CA THR A 647 39.28 2.42 -20.23
C THR A 647 38.34 2.55 -19.02
N PHE A 648 37.20 1.85 -19.06
CA PHE A 648 36.18 1.88 -18.00
C PHE A 648 36.19 0.63 -17.12
N LYS A 649 37.26 -0.16 -17.19
CA LYS A 649 37.45 -1.33 -16.34
C LYS A 649 37.37 -0.95 -14.88
N ASP A 650 36.61 -1.73 -14.12
CA ASP A 650 36.38 -1.56 -12.68
C ASP A 650 35.77 -0.21 -12.25
N LYS A 651 35.32 0.65 -13.18
CA LYS A 651 34.71 1.95 -12.88
C LYS A 651 33.29 1.87 -12.30
N TRP A 652 32.57 0.76 -12.48
CA TRP A 652 31.25 0.54 -11.85
C TRP A 652 31.37 0.10 -10.40
N ASN A 653 31.74 1.06 -9.54
CA ASN A 653 31.80 0.95 -8.09
C ASN A 653 31.45 2.28 -7.42
N LEU A 654 31.20 2.26 -6.10
CA LEU A 654 30.73 3.42 -5.34
C LEU A 654 31.75 4.57 -5.30
N GLU A 655 33.04 4.27 -5.19
CA GLU A 655 34.12 5.25 -5.02
C GLU A 655 34.37 6.04 -6.31
N GLN A 656 34.44 5.33 -7.44
CA GLN A 656 34.64 5.94 -8.77
C GLN A 656 33.40 6.71 -9.22
N MET A 657 32.20 6.20 -8.91
CA MET A 657 30.94 6.88 -9.19
C MET A 657 30.80 8.17 -8.36
N ASP A 658 31.17 8.13 -7.08
CA ASP A 658 31.16 9.32 -6.20
C ASP A 658 32.13 10.41 -6.67
N ALA A 659 33.37 10.03 -6.97
CA ALA A 659 34.39 10.95 -7.43
C ALA A 659 33.96 11.66 -8.73
N PHE A 660 33.50 10.90 -9.72
CA PHE A 660 32.97 11.44 -10.98
C PHE A 660 31.77 12.37 -10.74
N TRP A 661 30.75 11.92 -10.01
CA TRP A 661 29.52 12.70 -9.86
C TRP A 661 29.74 13.96 -9.01
N THR A 662 30.62 13.90 -8.01
CA THR A 662 31.06 15.08 -7.23
C THR A 662 31.76 16.10 -8.12
N GLU A 663 32.75 15.69 -8.90
CA GLU A 663 33.49 16.56 -9.83
C GLU A 663 32.55 17.15 -10.88
N PHE A 664 31.64 16.33 -11.44
CA PHE A 664 30.66 16.74 -12.43
C PHE A 664 29.76 17.87 -11.91
N LEU A 665 29.17 17.72 -10.71
CA LEU A 665 28.31 18.75 -10.10
C LEU A 665 29.07 20.03 -9.68
N GLN A 666 30.39 19.96 -9.49
CA GLN A 666 31.21 21.14 -9.16
C GLN A 666 31.69 21.90 -10.41
N THR A 667 31.88 21.21 -11.53
CA THR A 667 32.49 21.76 -12.75
C THR A 667 31.48 22.13 -13.82
N HIS A 668 30.35 21.42 -13.91
CA HIS A 668 29.34 21.63 -14.95
C HIS A 668 28.29 22.66 -14.53
N LYS A 669 28.04 23.64 -15.39
CA LYS A 669 26.90 24.54 -15.25
C LYS A 669 25.64 23.86 -15.76
N LEU A 670 24.74 23.49 -14.85
CA LEU A 670 23.49 22.79 -15.18
C LEU A 670 22.29 23.73 -15.34
N GLU A 671 21.31 23.31 -16.13
CA GLU A 671 20.07 24.04 -16.36
C GLU A 671 19.07 23.84 -15.21
N GLY A 672 18.73 24.90 -14.49
CA GLY A 672 17.84 24.85 -13.32
C GLY A 672 16.33 24.99 -13.60
N ALA A 673 15.93 25.19 -14.86
CA ALA A 673 14.55 25.53 -15.23
C ALA A 673 14.18 25.09 -16.68
N ASP A 674 14.82 24.06 -17.22
CA ASP A 674 14.62 23.55 -18.59
C ASP A 674 13.51 22.48 -18.70
N ARG A 675 12.75 22.23 -17.63
CA ARG A 675 11.68 21.21 -17.62
C ARG A 675 10.66 21.43 -18.75
N VAL A 676 10.42 20.38 -19.52
CA VAL A 676 9.30 20.23 -20.47
C VAL A 676 8.38 19.08 -20.03
N SER A 677 7.37 18.73 -20.83
CA SER A 677 6.54 17.54 -20.60
C SER A 677 6.27 16.85 -21.92
N HIS A 678 6.81 15.64 -22.09
CA HIS A 678 6.56 14.82 -23.27
C HIS A 678 5.43 13.82 -22.99
N ASP A 679 4.25 14.08 -23.55
CA ASP A 679 3.14 13.13 -23.49
C ASP A 679 3.38 11.97 -24.47
N LEU A 680 3.30 10.72 -24.01
CA LEU A 680 3.32 9.53 -24.87
C LEU A 680 2.07 9.43 -25.76
N THR A 681 2.14 8.68 -26.85
CA THR A 681 0.93 8.29 -27.61
C THR A 681 0.10 7.35 -26.74
N LYS A 682 -1.23 7.57 -26.68
CA LYS A 682 -2.15 6.73 -25.89
C LYS A 682 -2.29 5.33 -26.51
N ARG A 683 -1.28 4.48 -26.35
CA ARG A 683 -1.49 3.03 -26.36
C ARG A 683 -2.16 2.66 -25.04
N THR A 684 -3.31 2.01 -25.12
CA THR A 684 -4.14 1.62 -23.97
C THR A 684 -3.49 0.50 -23.17
N LEU A 685 -2.62 0.86 -22.23
CA LEU A 685 -2.08 -0.05 -21.20
C LEU A 685 -2.11 0.63 -19.82
N PRO A 686 -2.12 -0.15 -18.71
CA PRO A 686 -2.37 0.38 -17.38
C PRO A 686 -1.20 1.19 -16.84
N LEU A 687 -1.48 2.26 -16.09
CA LEU A 687 -0.53 2.68 -15.06
C LEU A 687 -0.49 1.55 -14.03
N GLU A 688 0.64 0.86 -13.90
CA GLU A 688 0.78 -0.21 -12.92
C GLU A 688 0.53 0.33 -11.51
N ALA A 689 -0.38 -0.33 -10.78
CA ALA A 689 -0.46 -0.19 -9.33
C ALA A 689 0.87 -0.68 -8.72
N PRO A 690 1.33 -0.12 -7.59
CA PRO A 690 2.59 -0.54 -6.97
C PRO A 690 2.59 -2.05 -6.73
N THR A 691 3.57 -2.74 -7.31
CA THR A 691 3.71 -4.19 -7.24
C THR A 691 3.74 -4.62 -5.76
N SER A 692 2.70 -5.34 -5.35
CA SER A 692 2.53 -5.76 -3.97
C SER A 692 2.73 -7.27 -3.81
N GLU A 693 3.89 -7.80 -4.20
CA GLU A 693 4.41 -9.03 -3.60
C GLU A 693 5.91 -9.22 -3.85
N SER A 694 6.67 -9.31 -2.76
CA SER A 694 7.94 -10.02 -2.76
C SER A 694 7.63 -11.51 -2.66
N TYR A 695 7.91 -12.29 -3.71
CA TYR A 695 7.81 -13.74 -3.65
C TYR A 695 8.68 -14.28 -2.50
N SER A 696 8.05 -14.95 -1.54
CA SER A 696 8.75 -15.59 -0.43
C SER A 696 9.40 -16.89 -0.92
N SER A 697 10.73 -16.93 -0.97
CA SER A 697 11.48 -18.17 -1.21
C SER A 697 11.18 -19.19 -0.12
N SER A 698 10.67 -20.37 -0.48
CA SER A 698 10.44 -21.48 0.42
C SER A 698 11.76 -22.05 0.94
N SER A 699 11.99 -21.97 2.25
CA SER A 699 13.15 -22.59 2.88
C SER A 699 13.00 -24.12 2.88
N SER A 700 14.05 -24.81 2.44
CA SER A 700 14.12 -26.26 2.28
C SER A 700 13.78 -27.05 3.54
N ALA A 701 12.81 -27.97 3.43
CA ALA A 701 12.58 -28.99 4.44
C ALA A 701 13.71 -30.03 4.40
N SER A 702 14.31 -30.32 5.56
CA SER A 702 15.26 -31.44 5.70
C SER A 702 14.52 -32.78 5.71
N PRO A 703 15.08 -33.86 5.12
CA PRO A 703 14.41 -35.16 5.08
C PRO A 703 14.37 -35.81 6.47
N SER A 704 13.27 -36.50 6.78
CA SER A 704 13.09 -37.27 8.01
C SER A 704 12.31 -38.57 7.72
N PRO A 705 12.43 -39.61 8.57
CA PRO A 705 12.63 -40.95 8.03
C PRO A 705 11.37 -41.72 7.63
N VAL A 706 11.57 -42.67 6.72
CA VAL A 706 10.60 -43.70 6.29
C VAL A 706 10.10 -44.54 7.47
N PRO A 707 8.77 -44.72 7.63
CA PRO A 707 8.19 -45.84 8.35
C PRO A 707 7.52 -46.84 7.38
N GLN A 708 8.21 -47.96 7.22
CA GLN A 708 7.73 -49.33 7.01
C GLN A 708 6.32 -49.60 6.45
N THR A 709 6.32 -50.39 5.37
CA THR A 709 5.17 -51.04 4.72
C THR A 709 4.50 -52.12 5.58
N ARG A 710 3.17 -52.27 5.46
CA ARG A 710 2.43 -53.56 5.55
C ARG A 710 0.99 -53.42 4.96
N PRO A 711 0.27 -54.50 4.61
CA PRO A 711 -0.09 -54.65 3.20
C PRO A 711 -1.55 -55.04 2.87
N VAL A 712 -1.90 -54.86 1.58
CA VAL A 712 -2.84 -55.67 0.77
C VAL A 712 -4.29 -55.83 1.24
N ARG A 713 -5.22 -55.38 0.38
CA ARG A 713 -6.32 -56.27 -0.07
C ARG A 713 -6.74 -55.98 -1.51
N THR A 714 -7.14 -57.04 -2.22
CA THR A 714 -7.22 -57.10 -3.69
C THR A 714 -8.62 -57.43 -4.20
N SER A 715 -9.00 -56.79 -5.32
CA SER A 715 -9.90 -57.34 -6.35
C SER A 715 -9.60 -56.55 -7.65
N ARG A 716 -9.10 -57.15 -8.75
CA ARG A 716 -9.83 -58.00 -9.74
C ARG A 716 -11.21 -57.39 -10.06
N ARG A 717 -11.61 -57.12 -11.31
CA ARG A 717 -11.29 -57.77 -12.61
C ARG A 717 -11.89 -56.84 -13.70
N LEU A 718 -11.33 -56.63 -14.89
CA LEU A 718 -11.53 -57.47 -16.09
C LEU A 718 -10.80 -56.86 -17.31
N SER A 719 -10.65 -57.66 -18.37
CA SER A 719 -9.84 -57.38 -19.57
C SER A 719 -10.65 -57.27 -20.85
N SER A 720 -10.17 -56.52 -21.84
CA SER A 720 -10.42 -56.77 -23.27
C SER A 720 -9.12 -56.69 -24.08
N LYS A 721 -9.05 -57.46 -25.17
CA LYS A 721 -7.81 -57.86 -25.88
C LYS A 721 -7.80 -57.35 -27.33
N ARG A 722 -6.66 -56.74 -27.74
CA ARG A 722 -5.89 -56.98 -29.01
C ARG A 722 -6.60 -56.72 -30.37
N PRO A 723 -5.93 -56.83 -31.56
CA PRO A 723 -4.48 -56.98 -31.83
C PRO A 723 -3.84 -56.17 -33.01
N GLN A 724 -2.50 -56.10 -33.01
CA GLN A 724 -1.58 -56.09 -34.18
C GLN A 724 -1.65 -54.87 -35.14
N GLN A 725 -0.63 -54.50 -35.92
CA GLN A 725 0.76 -54.97 -36.19
C GLN A 725 1.65 -53.69 -36.39
N THR A 726 2.96 -53.65 -36.66
CA THR A 726 4.01 -54.62 -37.06
C THR A 726 5.39 -54.15 -36.52
N SER A 727 6.47 -54.88 -36.80
CA SER A 727 7.88 -54.42 -36.76
C SER A 727 8.67 -55.13 -37.88
N PRO A 728 9.89 -54.67 -38.25
CA PRO A 728 11.11 -55.39 -37.84
C PRO A 728 12.33 -54.46 -37.54
N THR A 729 13.07 -54.63 -36.44
CA THR A 729 14.42 -55.30 -36.30
C THR A 729 15.56 -54.70 -37.17
N THR A 730 16.84 -54.58 -36.76
CA THR A 730 17.68 -55.42 -35.86
C THR A 730 18.82 -54.63 -35.19
N SER A 731 19.18 -55.01 -33.95
CA SER A 731 20.53 -55.31 -33.38
C SER A 731 21.76 -54.39 -33.62
N ASP A 732 22.86 -54.45 -32.84
CA ASP A 732 23.25 -55.37 -31.76
C ASP A 732 24.12 -54.68 -30.67
N SER A 733 24.56 -55.49 -29.71
CA SER A 733 25.08 -55.16 -28.39
C SER A 733 26.61 -55.29 -28.25
N LYS A 734 27.23 -54.54 -27.30
CA LYS A 734 28.01 -55.08 -26.14
C LYS A 734 29.06 -54.13 -25.51
N ARG A 735 29.30 -54.39 -24.22
CA ARG A 735 30.50 -54.13 -23.38
C ARG A 735 30.87 -52.66 -23.05
N ALA A 736 31.60 -52.37 -21.95
CA ALA A 736 31.66 -52.97 -20.60
C ALA A 736 32.60 -52.12 -19.70
N ARG A 737 32.24 -51.98 -18.41
CA ARG A 737 33.12 -51.91 -17.21
C ARG A 737 34.53 -51.27 -17.32
N ASN A 738 34.79 -50.21 -16.53
CA ASN A 738 35.47 -50.31 -15.22
C ASN A 738 35.89 -48.93 -14.66
N THR A 739 35.73 -48.73 -13.34
CA THR A 739 36.46 -47.71 -12.57
C THR A 739 36.80 -48.26 -11.17
N ARG A 740 38.05 -48.13 -10.74
CA ARG A 740 38.50 -48.37 -9.35
C ARG A 740 39.88 -47.72 -9.12
N SER A 741 40.18 -47.46 -7.84
CA SER A 741 41.45 -46.92 -7.31
C SER A 741 41.67 -45.40 -7.49
N ALA A 742 42.39 -44.68 -6.64
CA ALA A 742 42.37 -44.50 -5.17
C ALA A 742 43.65 -43.75 -4.71
N ARG A 743 43.48 -42.71 -3.88
CA ARG A 743 44.33 -42.30 -2.73
C ARG A 743 45.83 -41.99 -2.94
N SER A 744 46.22 -40.72 -2.73
CA SER A 744 47.31 -40.31 -1.80
C SER A 744 47.46 -38.77 -1.64
N GLN A 745 48.07 -38.37 -0.52
CA GLN A 745 48.57 -37.05 -0.05
C GLN A 745 50.07 -37.26 0.33
N PRO A 746 50.95 -36.28 0.75
CA PRO A 746 50.67 -34.92 1.27
C PRO A 746 51.66 -33.73 0.96
N GLY A 747 51.20 -32.48 1.19
CA GLY A 747 51.97 -31.30 1.71
C GLY A 747 53.03 -30.59 0.82
N PRO A 748 53.57 -29.40 1.23
CA PRO A 748 53.32 -28.61 2.46
C PRO A 748 53.03 -27.07 2.30
N SER A 749 52.45 -26.49 3.38
CA SER A 749 52.53 -25.10 3.93
C SER A 749 52.72 -23.82 3.07
N GLU A 750 51.82 -22.83 3.26
CA GLU A 750 52.19 -21.45 3.66
C GLU A 750 51.03 -20.69 4.37
N GLN A 751 51.20 -19.40 4.71
CA GLN A 751 50.70 -18.76 5.94
C GLN A 751 49.31 -18.03 5.88
N THR A 752 48.81 -17.70 7.08
CA THR A 752 47.57 -16.97 7.42
C THR A 752 47.75 -15.42 7.28
N SER A 753 46.80 -14.48 7.49
CA SER A 753 45.69 -14.43 8.46
C SER A 753 44.74 -13.20 8.31
N LEU A 754 43.51 -13.33 8.84
CA LEU A 754 42.68 -12.32 9.58
C LEU A 754 42.25 -10.95 8.98
N ARG A 755 40.92 -10.72 8.93
CA ARG A 755 40.26 -9.37 8.96
C ARG A 755 38.95 -9.26 9.77
N ARG A 756 38.27 -10.37 10.09
CA ARG A 756 36.94 -10.36 10.77
C ARG A 756 36.99 -10.02 12.26
N SER A 757 38.12 -10.30 12.94
CA SER A 757 38.26 -10.19 14.39
C SER A 757 38.44 -8.76 14.93
N GLU A 758 38.93 -7.82 14.11
CA GLU A 758 39.22 -6.45 14.58
C GLU A 758 37.97 -5.56 14.63
N ARG A 759 37.01 -5.72 13.68
CA ARG A 759 35.75 -4.94 13.69
C ARG A 759 34.92 -5.21 14.96
N ILE A 760 34.81 -6.47 15.38
CA ILE A 760 34.07 -6.85 16.60
C ILE A 760 34.78 -6.31 17.85
N ARG A 761 36.13 -6.35 17.88
CA ARG A 761 36.92 -5.89 19.04
C ARG A 761 36.86 -4.36 19.21
N ASN A 762 36.75 -3.59 18.13
CA ASN A 762 36.64 -2.13 18.17
C ASN A 762 35.23 -1.60 18.54
N GLN A 763 34.18 -2.41 18.43
CA GLN A 763 32.84 -2.03 18.91
C GLN A 763 32.66 -2.24 20.43
N GLN A 764 33.42 -3.16 21.04
CA GLN A 764 33.27 -3.48 22.47
C GLN A 764 34.03 -2.53 23.42
N THR A 765 34.95 -1.71 22.94
CA THR A 765 35.84 -0.87 23.77
C THR A 765 35.32 0.55 24.06
N ARG A 766 34.07 0.88 23.71
CA ARG A 766 33.42 2.16 24.05
C ARG A 766 32.18 2.00 24.94
N ARG A 767 32.40 1.51 26.17
CA ARG A 767 31.49 1.69 27.31
C ARG A 767 32.29 2.11 28.55
N PRO A 768 32.01 3.25 29.19
CA PRO A 768 32.57 3.57 30.50
C PRO A 768 31.92 2.67 31.56
N VAL A 769 32.73 1.95 32.33
CA VAL A 769 32.25 1.16 33.48
C VAL A 769 32.34 2.03 34.73
N ALA A 770 31.19 2.33 35.35
CA ALA A 770 31.14 2.87 36.71
C ALA A 770 31.41 1.72 37.70
N ALA A 771 32.33 1.93 38.64
CA ALA A 771 32.75 0.89 39.58
C ALA A 771 31.73 0.67 40.71
N SER A 772 31.52 -0.59 41.08
CA SER A 772 30.78 -0.99 42.28
C SER A 772 31.71 -1.05 43.50
N GLY A 773 31.33 -0.37 44.58
CA GLY A 773 31.97 -0.46 45.90
C GLY A 773 30.92 -0.72 46.97
N ALA A 774 31.16 -1.69 47.86
CA ALA A 774 30.14 -2.25 48.74
C ALA A 774 29.99 -1.55 50.10
N VAL A 775 28.73 -1.40 50.52
CA VAL A 775 28.18 -1.50 51.89
C VAL A 775 28.99 -0.93 53.07
N ARG A 776 28.43 0.11 53.72
CA ARG A 776 28.35 0.16 55.19
C ARG A 776 27.18 1.03 55.67
N SER A 777 26.74 0.76 56.90
CA SER A 777 25.47 1.22 57.48
C SER A 777 25.59 2.46 58.38
N ALA A 778 24.44 3.13 58.56
CA ALA A 778 23.89 3.62 59.84
C ALA A 778 23.55 5.14 59.97
N ALA A 779 22.40 5.34 60.62
CA ALA A 779 22.01 6.45 61.51
C ALA A 779 21.70 7.85 60.95
N ALA A 780 20.49 8.30 61.32
CA ALA A 780 19.92 9.63 61.16
C ALA A 780 20.56 10.72 62.03
N ALA A 781 20.42 12.00 61.63
CA ALA A 781 19.82 13.06 62.47
C ALA A 781 19.69 14.44 61.78
N ARG A 782 18.49 15.04 61.92
CA ARG A 782 18.14 16.45 62.27
C ARG A 782 19.00 17.64 61.80
N GLY A 783 18.31 18.69 61.30
CA GLY A 783 18.78 20.09 61.27
C GLY A 783 18.21 20.89 60.08
N SER A 784 17.01 21.46 60.16
CA SER A 784 16.73 22.84 60.64
C SER A 784 17.09 23.98 59.67
N ALA A 785 16.06 24.69 59.19
CA ALA A 785 16.08 26.04 58.59
C ALA A 785 16.67 27.09 59.59
N PRO A 786 16.86 28.42 59.29
CA PRO A 786 16.07 29.23 58.32
C PRO A 786 16.73 30.51 57.70
N LYS A 787 15.90 31.36 57.05
CA LYS A 787 16.03 32.82 56.79
C LYS A 787 17.13 33.27 55.78
N THR A 788 17.10 34.44 55.11
CA THR A 788 16.08 35.45 54.69
C THR A 788 16.78 36.46 53.76
N SER A 789 16.16 36.92 52.66
CA SER A 789 16.19 38.34 52.22
C SER A 789 15.35 38.60 50.96
N ASN A 790 14.29 39.41 51.10
CA ASN A 790 13.59 40.09 50.01
C ASN A 790 14.06 41.54 49.95
N ALA A 791 14.19 42.13 48.75
CA ALA A 791 13.93 43.57 48.55
C ALA A 791 13.74 43.94 47.06
N ARG A 792 12.52 44.36 46.70
CA ARG A 792 12.29 45.38 45.66
C ARG A 792 12.24 46.77 46.34
N PRO A 793 12.46 47.88 45.62
CA PRO A 793 11.86 49.17 45.94
C PRO A 793 10.57 49.44 45.13
N ALA A 794 9.79 50.43 45.56
CA ALA A 794 8.47 50.81 45.02
C ALA A 794 8.21 52.32 45.22
N ARG A 795 6.97 52.78 44.89
CA ARG A 795 6.33 54.11 45.15
C ARG A 795 6.39 55.14 43.99
N SER A 796 5.42 56.05 43.79
CA SER A 796 4.10 56.30 44.46
C SER A 796 3.15 57.14 43.58
N ALA A 797 1.92 57.41 44.05
CA ALA A 797 0.80 58.02 43.30
C ALA A 797 0.27 59.36 43.89
N GLY A 798 -0.65 60.01 43.18
CA GLY A 798 -1.54 61.09 43.66
C GLY A 798 -1.11 62.53 43.29
N PRO A 799 -2.02 63.55 43.31
CA PRO A 799 -3.25 63.62 44.10
C PRO A 799 -4.52 64.09 43.32
N SER A 800 -5.54 64.60 44.04
CA SER A 800 -6.94 64.78 43.61
C SER A 800 -7.47 66.24 43.69
N ARG A 801 -8.60 66.50 42.99
CA ARG A 801 -9.74 67.43 43.26
C ARG A 801 -10.09 68.44 42.14
N GLY A 802 -11.39 68.55 41.81
CA GLY A 802 -12.04 69.87 41.63
C GLY A 802 -12.93 70.16 40.40
N ARG A 803 -14.25 70.23 40.65
CA ARG A 803 -15.27 71.19 40.09
C ARG A 803 -15.59 71.27 38.57
N GLY A 804 -16.90 71.11 38.28
CA GLY A 804 -17.67 71.82 37.24
C GLY A 804 -17.47 71.38 35.77
N GLY A 805 -18.46 71.43 34.86
CA GLY A 805 -19.86 71.85 34.94
C GLY A 805 -20.28 72.64 33.69
N ARG A 806 -21.38 72.25 33.00
CA ARG A 806 -21.90 72.77 31.70
C ARG A 806 -21.02 72.44 30.47
N SER A 807 -21.52 72.30 29.23
CA SER A 807 -22.89 72.19 28.68
C SER A 807 -22.85 71.87 27.17
N GLY A 808 -23.92 71.28 26.61
CA GLY A 808 -24.16 71.15 25.15
C GLY A 808 -23.81 69.75 24.61
N ALA A 809 -24.67 68.88 24.09
CA ALA A 809 -25.96 68.91 23.37
C ALA A 809 -25.81 68.57 21.88
N ARG A 810 -26.76 67.74 21.39
CA ARG A 810 -26.92 67.19 20.03
C ARG A 810 -25.91 66.07 19.65
N GLY A 811 -26.36 64.93 19.10
CA GLY A 811 -27.73 64.41 18.97
C GLY A 811 -27.89 63.37 17.86
N GLY A 812 -28.79 62.39 18.05
CA GLY A 812 -29.28 61.43 17.03
C GLY A 812 -28.23 60.49 16.42
N GLY A 813 -28.50 59.23 16.07
CA GLY A 813 -29.70 58.37 16.11
C GLY A 813 -29.24 57.01 15.53
N ALA A 814 -29.63 55.87 16.09
CA ALA A 814 -30.82 55.12 15.64
C ALA A 814 -30.83 54.76 14.13
N ALA A 815 -31.14 53.54 13.70
CA ALA A 815 -31.32 52.25 14.39
C ALA A 815 -31.58 51.15 13.33
N ARG A 816 -31.40 49.87 13.71
CA ARG A 816 -32.00 48.68 13.07
C ARG A 816 -31.47 48.38 11.64
N LYS A 817 -31.49 47.13 11.18
CA LYS A 817 -32.27 45.96 11.62
C LYS A 817 -31.42 44.71 11.66
#